data_AF-A0A1Y1YBH8-F1
#
_entry.id   AF-A0A1Y1YBH8-F1
#
_cell.length_a   1.000
_cell.length_b   1.000
_cell.length_c   1.000
_cell.angle_alpha   90.00
_cell.angle_beta   90.00
_cell.angle_gamma   90.00
#
_symmetry.space_group_name_H-M   'P 1'
#
loop_
_entity.id
_entity.type
_entity.pdbx_description
1 polymer ?
#
loop_
_entity_poly.entity_id
_entity_poly.type
_entity_poly.pdbx_seq_one_letter_code
_entity_poly.pdbx_strand_id
1 'polypeptide(L)'
;MFKTSSSLFIGFLLLYVIDVGGDQIAWILDKNPSPGKLIYTWSDFVNGNRNLTAKSPSFTWTQGLNGEDGAYITSTNGDIVLNNLLSNNSQTLVRGTDVTDPNGKPLNQFRYALSPNKKKVLYATDYKKQWRHSYYAKYWVYDIETKKTTPLTTDSGKPDITYATWSTDSTHLSFVRDNDLYVTDLKSEVRVTKDGTATVFNGVPDWVYEEEVFSSNYAQWWSPGSQAIAFLRLNETTVPEFRMPVYHPGNMSDSYPSEVIIRYPKAGYPNPTVSLHIYHLNAENGPLAVEFPATDGLDPAEMIIGEVKWLTEKDDLLLVRVSNRIQNKHWIFIVDGQSGMAKLTRREAATDEGWLDWHQAVSYVPANGTTGVQEGGYIDIVEHSGYKHLALYTPVTAEKPVYLTRGEWEVNSILGVDAVRGQVYYTSTEIDSTEPHVFSVSFGGRKKQLSPKVRGGAFSAAFSNNKGYYILKYLGPQIPWSKLYSIDDSKFERVLEDNSALQKVLANYKVSTRRYKKITVDGVELNTMEILPPDFQESARHKYNVLFHVYGGPNSNYVTRNFRLGFDDFLTAAPWSNVIIVKVDGRGTAFKGRKFRSPVCGHLGRYEAIDQVNAGKYWKQLPYVNPENVAIWGWSYGGYMTGKVLETDTQVFKAGISVAPVTDWKLYDSVYTERYMSTPQDNPEGYEEAGIRNMTGFHHADYLLVHGTGDDNVHFQNSLNLVDALTMAKVHRYRFQPFTDSDHSINIRNATEGIYFRIVSFLAERFQLFPDTPNIDLQVERALYAGKS
;
A
#
# COMPACT_ATOMS: atom_id res chain seq x y z
N MET A 1 12.61 80.58 -20.95
CA MET A 1 11.62 81.66 -20.75
C MET A 1 10.35 81.05 -20.16
N PHE A 2 9.79 81.68 -19.11
CA PHE A 2 8.40 81.66 -18.60
C PHE A 2 7.49 80.42 -18.78
N LYS A 3 7.10 79.73 -17.68
CA LYS A 3 5.80 79.82 -16.92
C LYS A 3 4.62 79.09 -17.63
N THR A 4 3.69 78.37 -17.00
CA THR A 4 3.26 78.13 -15.57
C THR A 4 2.55 76.74 -15.51
N SER A 5 1.97 76.16 -14.44
CA SER A 5 1.65 76.50 -13.03
C SER A 5 1.24 75.22 -12.23
N SER A 6 1.29 75.30 -10.89
CA SER A 6 0.43 74.68 -9.82
C SER A 6 -0.17 73.25 -9.98
N SER A 7 -0.23 72.35 -8.97
CA SER A 7 -0.28 72.57 -7.51
C SER A 7 0.35 71.44 -6.65
N LEU A 8 1.00 71.89 -5.57
CA LEU A 8 1.21 71.33 -4.23
C LEU A 8 0.00 70.58 -3.58
N PHE A 9 0.09 69.85 -2.45
CA PHE A 9 1.16 69.14 -1.72
C PHE A 9 0.53 68.31 -0.56
N ILE A 10 1.36 67.54 0.16
CA ILE A 10 1.07 66.72 1.36
C ILE A 10 0.60 67.55 2.58
N GLY A 11 -0.22 66.96 3.48
CA GLY A 11 -0.51 67.50 4.82
C GLY A 11 -1.06 66.48 5.83
N PHE A 12 -0.42 66.38 7.00
CA PHE A 12 -0.84 65.60 8.19
C PHE A 12 -2.13 66.11 8.83
N LEU A 13 -2.81 65.25 9.62
CA LEU A 13 -3.44 65.48 10.94
C LEU A 13 -4.25 64.20 11.29
N LEU A 14 -4.57 63.75 12.51
CA LEU A 14 -4.20 63.97 13.91
C LEU A 14 -4.96 62.83 14.67
N LEU A 15 -4.51 62.42 15.86
CA LEU A 15 -5.33 61.53 16.71
C LEU A 15 -6.64 62.22 17.15
N TYR A 16 -7.74 61.47 17.14
CA TYR A 16 -8.87 61.73 18.02
C TYR A 16 -9.30 60.41 18.69
N VAL A 17 -9.16 60.36 20.01
CA VAL A 17 -9.71 59.27 20.83
C VAL A 17 -11.14 59.63 21.16
N ILE A 18 -12.08 58.74 20.80
CA ILE A 18 -13.44 58.74 21.35
C ILE A 18 -13.66 57.35 21.95
N ASP A 19 -13.72 57.33 23.28
CA ASP A 19 -14.06 56.17 24.09
C ASP A 19 -15.59 56.13 24.28
N VAL A 20 -16.24 55.08 23.78
CA VAL A 20 -17.64 54.74 24.10
C VAL A 20 -17.83 53.23 24.04
N GLY A 21 -17.79 52.56 25.20
CA GLY A 21 -18.41 51.23 25.46
C GLY A 21 -17.84 50.04 24.67
N GLY A 22 -17.23 49.02 25.26
CA GLY A 22 -17.30 48.59 26.67
C GLY A 22 -18.40 47.54 26.91
N ASP A 23 -18.39 46.44 26.15
CA ASP A 23 -18.49 45.06 26.67
C ASP A 23 -18.51 44.01 25.52
N GLN A 24 -18.11 42.76 25.83
CA GLN A 24 -18.14 41.56 24.96
C GLN A 24 -17.06 41.33 23.87
N ILE A 25 -15.79 41.68 24.10
CA ILE A 25 -14.66 40.88 23.54
C ILE A 25 -13.60 40.65 24.62
N ALA A 26 -13.85 39.69 25.51
CA ALA A 26 -12.89 39.31 26.56
C ALA A 26 -13.03 37.85 26.98
N TRP A 27 -12.63 36.92 26.11
CA TRP A 27 -12.17 35.58 26.51
C TRP A 27 -11.06 35.11 25.58
N ILE A 28 -10.12 34.32 26.11
CA ILE A 28 -8.93 33.77 25.42
C ILE A 28 -7.86 34.79 25.02
N LEU A 29 -7.20 35.39 26.01
CA LEU A 29 -5.74 35.60 25.99
C LEU A 29 -5.22 35.52 27.44
N ASP A 30 -5.01 34.30 27.93
CA ASP A 30 -4.46 34.10 29.28
C ASP A 30 -2.96 34.44 29.30
N LYS A 31 -2.54 35.24 30.28
CA LYS A 31 -1.17 35.74 30.39
C LYS A 31 -0.34 34.78 31.25
N ASN A 32 0.63 34.11 30.62
CA ASN A 32 1.63 33.24 31.26
C ASN A 32 1.05 32.07 32.09
N PRO A 33 0.52 31.01 31.46
CA PRO A 33 0.49 29.71 32.10
C PRO A 33 1.91 29.14 32.23
N SER A 34 2.19 28.41 33.32
CA SER A 34 3.27 27.41 33.30
C SER A 34 3.03 26.48 32.10
N PRO A 35 4.06 26.09 31.32
CA PRO A 35 3.86 25.58 29.96
C PRO A 35 2.95 24.35 29.97
N GLY A 36 1.70 24.56 29.55
CA GLY A 36 0.74 23.49 29.34
C GLY A 36 1.23 22.56 28.24
N LYS A 37 0.78 21.31 28.28
CA LYS A 37 1.11 20.35 27.22
C LYS A 37 0.67 20.88 25.86
N LEU A 38 1.56 20.75 24.87
CA LEU A 38 1.34 21.09 23.47
C LEU A 38 0.22 20.22 22.88
N ILE A 39 -0.39 20.65 21.78
CA ILE A 39 -1.30 19.83 20.97
C ILE A 39 -0.61 19.40 19.68
N TYR A 40 -1.05 18.30 19.07
CA TYR A 40 -0.56 17.90 17.74
C TYR A 40 -1.17 18.83 16.68
N THR A 41 -0.34 19.66 16.03
CA THR A 41 -0.80 20.77 15.20
C THR A 41 -0.95 20.40 13.72
N TRP A 42 -1.62 21.28 12.96
CA TRP A 42 -1.61 21.22 11.49
C TRP A 42 -0.18 21.14 10.93
N SER A 43 0.72 22.00 11.43
CA SER A 43 2.11 22.02 10.97
C SER A 43 2.89 20.75 11.32
N ASP A 44 2.57 20.06 12.41
CA ASP A 44 3.16 18.76 12.73
C ASP A 44 2.70 17.66 11.76
N PHE A 45 1.46 17.74 11.31
CA PHE A 45 0.86 16.85 10.33
C PHE A 45 1.39 17.11 8.91
N VAL A 46 1.21 18.31 8.35
CA VAL A 46 1.50 18.56 6.91
C VAL A 46 3.00 18.59 6.59
N ASN A 47 3.85 19.05 7.52
CA ASN A 47 5.30 19.04 7.32
C ASN A 47 5.97 17.72 7.75
N GLY A 48 5.22 16.80 8.39
CA GLY A 48 5.74 15.55 8.94
C GLY A 48 6.82 15.78 10.01
N ASN A 49 6.43 16.27 11.19
CA ASN A 49 7.39 16.53 12.27
C ASN A 49 8.13 15.24 12.70
N ARG A 50 9.41 15.13 12.29
CA ARG A 50 10.28 13.98 12.53
C ARG A 50 10.51 13.67 14.01
N ASN A 51 10.33 14.64 14.91
CA ASN A 51 10.44 14.41 16.36
C ASN A 51 9.21 13.70 16.95
N LEU A 52 8.11 13.64 16.19
CA LEU A 52 6.86 12.96 16.54
C LEU A 52 6.68 11.62 15.79
N THR A 53 7.61 11.29 14.89
CA THR A 53 7.62 10.03 14.13
C THR A 53 8.35 8.95 14.92
N ALA A 54 7.75 7.78 15.06
CA ALA A 54 8.42 6.62 15.65
C ALA A 54 9.53 6.12 14.74
N LYS A 55 10.72 5.92 15.32
CA LYS A 55 11.85 5.28 14.65
C LYS A 55 11.66 3.77 14.65
N SER A 56 12.13 3.15 13.58
CA SER A 56 12.42 1.71 13.50
C SER A 56 13.80 1.57 12.88
N PRO A 57 14.64 0.63 13.34
CA PRO A 57 15.87 0.29 12.64
C PRO A 57 15.56 -0.06 11.18
N SER A 58 16.22 0.62 10.24
CA SER A 58 16.11 0.40 8.81
C SER A 58 17.38 -0.27 8.31
N PHE A 59 17.36 -1.60 8.24
CA PHE A 59 18.43 -2.36 7.61
C PHE A 59 17.92 -3.61 6.91
N THR A 60 18.68 -4.05 5.91
CA THR A 60 18.41 -5.25 5.14
C THR A 60 19.27 -6.38 5.67
N TRP A 61 18.65 -7.45 6.19
CA TRP A 61 19.35 -8.67 6.58
C TRP A 61 20.11 -9.27 5.40
N THR A 62 21.27 -9.85 5.67
CA THR A 62 22.07 -10.57 4.68
C THR A 62 22.94 -11.63 5.39
N GLN A 63 23.60 -12.50 4.63
CA GLN A 63 24.71 -13.29 5.19
C GLN A 63 25.95 -12.41 5.30
N GLY A 64 26.76 -12.62 6.34
CA GLY A 64 28.08 -12.00 6.40
C GLY A 64 29.04 -12.57 5.35
N LEU A 65 30.28 -12.10 5.31
CA LEU A 65 31.22 -12.43 4.23
C LEU A 65 31.68 -13.89 4.25
N ASN A 66 31.57 -14.56 5.41
CA ASN A 66 31.93 -15.97 5.60
C ASN A 66 30.68 -16.83 5.89
N GLY A 67 29.48 -16.35 5.51
CA GLY A 67 28.20 -17.04 5.75
C GLY A 67 27.62 -16.86 7.16
N GLU A 68 28.24 -16.04 8.01
CA GLU A 68 27.78 -15.81 9.38
C GLU A 68 26.39 -15.16 9.44
N ASP A 69 25.58 -15.59 10.41
CA ASP A 69 24.23 -15.05 10.62
C ASP A 69 24.26 -13.74 11.43
N GLY A 70 23.13 -13.01 11.44
CA GLY A 70 23.00 -11.74 12.16
C GLY A 70 23.69 -10.56 11.48
N ALA A 71 24.12 -10.72 10.22
CA ALA A 71 24.71 -9.65 9.42
C ALA A 71 23.65 -8.82 8.67
N TYR A 72 23.89 -7.53 8.50
CA TYR A 72 22.94 -6.62 7.86
C TYR A 72 23.62 -5.43 7.16
N ILE A 73 22.94 -4.90 6.14
CA ILE A 73 23.37 -3.73 5.40
C ILE A 73 22.64 -2.48 5.89
N THR A 74 23.39 -1.42 6.17
CA THR A 74 22.90 -0.04 6.30
C THR A 74 23.50 0.82 5.21
N SER A 75 22.75 1.84 4.75
CA SER A 75 23.32 2.91 3.93
C SER A 75 23.03 4.28 4.52
N THR A 76 24.04 5.14 4.49
CA THR A 76 24.01 6.51 5.02
C THR A 76 24.92 7.35 4.15
N ASN A 77 24.43 8.48 3.60
CA ASN A 77 25.20 9.39 2.74
C ASN A 77 25.90 8.71 1.54
N GLY A 78 25.30 7.63 1.01
CA GLY A 78 25.87 6.85 -0.10
C GLY A 78 26.84 5.73 0.31
N ASP A 79 27.35 5.73 1.55
CA ASP A 79 28.13 4.60 2.07
C ASP A 79 27.25 3.35 2.15
N ILE A 80 27.84 2.18 1.91
CA ILE A 80 27.23 0.87 2.15
C ILE A 80 28.08 0.16 3.19
N VAL A 81 27.49 -0.11 4.35
CA VAL A 81 28.18 -0.70 5.51
C VAL A 81 27.54 -2.05 5.83
N LEU A 82 28.38 -3.10 5.84
CA LEU A 82 28.04 -4.41 6.38
C LEU A 82 28.32 -4.38 7.88
N ASN A 83 27.32 -4.73 8.67
CA ASN A 83 27.37 -4.77 10.12
C ASN A 83 27.01 -6.18 10.59
N ASN A 84 27.44 -6.58 11.78
CA ASN A 84 26.98 -7.81 12.42
C ASN A 84 26.51 -7.53 13.87
N LEU A 85 25.26 -7.91 14.19
CA LEU A 85 24.64 -7.62 15.50
C LEU A 85 25.26 -8.42 16.68
N LEU A 86 26.00 -9.49 16.39
CA LEU A 86 26.52 -10.42 17.39
C LEU A 86 27.94 -10.00 17.81
N SER A 87 28.82 -9.74 16.83
CA SER A 87 30.18 -9.27 17.08
C SER A 87 30.27 -7.76 17.32
N ASN A 88 29.25 -6.99 16.94
CA ASN A 88 29.30 -5.52 16.79
C ASN A 88 30.38 -5.03 15.82
N ASN A 89 30.87 -5.89 14.92
CA ASN A 89 31.78 -5.49 13.86
C ASN A 89 31.02 -4.77 12.74
N SER A 90 31.63 -3.73 12.19
CA SER A 90 31.17 -2.99 11.01
C SER A 90 32.30 -2.86 10.01
N GLN A 91 31.99 -3.09 8.73
CA GLN A 91 32.89 -2.94 7.59
C GLN A 91 32.19 -2.10 6.51
N THR A 92 32.75 -0.95 6.19
CA THR A 92 32.34 -0.18 5.01
C THR A 92 32.73 -0.98 3.77
N LEU A 93 31.74 -1.49 3.04
CA LEU A 93 31.94 -2.16 1.75
C LEU A 93 32.16 -1.11 0.66
N VAL A 94 31.36 -0.04 0.65
CA VAL A 94 31.47 1.06 -0.32
C VAL A 94 31.45 2.39 0.41
N ARG A 95 32.37 3.29 0.04
CA ARG A 95 32.30 4.70 0.40
C ARG A 95 31.56 5.45 -0.70
N GLY A 96 30.53 6.21 -0.35
CA GLY A 96 29.72 6.95 -1.34
C GLY A 96 30.54 7.95 -2.17
N THR A 97 31.64 8.46 -1.59
CA THR A 97 32.62 9.33 -2.27
C THR A 97 33.39 8.65 -3.40
N ASP A 98 33.52 7.33 -3.35
CA ASP A 98 34.28 6.54 -4.32
C ASP A 98 33.40 6.12 -5.51
N VAL A 99 32.08 6.34 -5.43
CA VAL A 99 31.09 6.00 -6.48
C VAL A 99 30.94 7.17 -7.45
N THR A 100 31.81 7.19 -8.45
CA THR A 100 31.82 8.20 -9.52
C THR A 100 31.52 7.58 -10.89
N ASP A 101 31.10 8.38 -11.86
CA ASP A 101 31.03 7.98 -13.27
C ASP A 101 32.45 7.85 -13.88
N PRO A 102 32.60 7.33 -15.11
CA PRO A 102 33.91 7.23 -15.78
C PRO A 102 34.66 8.56 -15.99
N ASN A 103 34.01 9.72 -15.79
CA ASN A 103 34.60 11.04 -15.86
C ASN A 103 34.99 11.60 -14.47
N GLY A 104 34.80 10.83 -13.40
CA GLY A 104 35.08 11.22 -12.02
C GLY A 104 33.98 12.07 -11.35
N LYS A 105 32.81 12.22 -11.98
CA LYS A 105 31.67 12.94 -11.39
C LYS A 105 30.93 12.04 -10.39
N PRO A 106 30.56 12.50 -9.18
CA PRO A 106 29.74 11.71 -8.26
C PRO A 106 28.45 11.20 -8.92
N LEU A 107 28.17 9.91 -8.72
CA LEU A 107 26.96 9.28 -9.23
C LEU A 107 25.73 9.77 -8.42
N ASN A 108 24.60 9.99 -9.09
CA ASN A 108 23.36 10.44 -8.45
C ASN A 108 22.34 9.29 -8.38
N GLN A 109 22.67 8.27 -7.58
CA GLN A 109 21.82 7.09 -7.40
C GLN A 109 20.60 7.36 -6.51
N PHE A 110 19.46 6.75 -6.88
CA PHE A 110 18.25 6.70 -6.03
C PHE A 110 17.98 5.30 -5.47
N ARG A 111 18.59 4.26 -6.05
CA ARG A 111 18.47 2.86 -5.63
C ARG A 111 19.79 2.11 -5.88
N TYR A 112 20.06 1.07 -5.09
CA TYR A 112 21.16 0.16 -5.29
C TYR A 112 20.79 -1.30 -4.95
N ALA A 113 21.52 -2.26 -5.49
CA ALA A 113 21.46 -3.68 -5.14
C ALA A 113 22.87 -4.28 -5.11
N LEU A 114 23.29 -4.80 -3.95
CA LEU A 114 24.52 -5.60 -3.83
C LEU A 114 24.37 -6.91 -4.61
N SER A 115 25.46 -7.36 -5.25
CA SER A 115 25.54 -8.74 -5.72
C SER A 115 25.45 -9.71 -4.52
N PRO A 116 24.88 -10.92 -4.67
CA PRO A 116 24.80 -11.90 -3.57
C PRO A 116 26.14 -12.15 -2.84
N ASN A 117 27.24 -12.25 -3.61
CA ASN A 117 28.61 -12.40 -3.11
C ASN A 117 29.26 -11.11 -2.56
N LYS A 118 28.57 -9.97 -2.61
CA LYS A 118 28.97 -8.66 -2.10
C LYS A 118 30.29 -8.11 -2.66
N LYS A 119 30.65 -8.50 -3.89
CA LYS A 119 31.80 -7.95 -4.63
C LYS A 119 31.47 -6.79 -5.55
N LYS A 120 30.19 -6.62 -5.91
CA LYS A 120 29.73 -5.57 -6.83
C LYS A 120 28.43 -4.93 -6.32
N VAL A 121 28.14 -3.73 -6.79
CA VAL A 121 26.88 -3.02 -6.56
C VAL A 121 26.30 -2.60 -7.90
N LEU A 122 25.02 -2.89 -8.11
CA LEU A 122 24.21 -2.35 -9.19
C LEU A 122 23.53 -1.07 -8.68
N TYR A 123 23.84 0.08 -9.26
CA TYR A 123 23.24 1.37 -8.96
C TYR A 123 22.27 1.81 -10.06
N ALA A 124 21.16 2.45 -9.68
CA ALA A 124 20.20 3.06 -10.59
C ALA A 124 20.22 4.60 -10.46
N THR A 125 20.35 5.30 -11.58
CA THR A 125 20.35 6.77 -11.70
C THR A 125 19.26 7.26 -12.65
N ASP A 126 19.04 8.58 -12.68
CA ASP A 126 18.17 9.25 -13.66
C ASP A 126 16.71 8.74 -13.60
N TYR A 127 16.18 8.64 -12.38
CA TYR A 127 14.83 8.16 -12.10
C TYR A 127 13.77 8.92 -12.91
N LYS A 128 12.98 8.16 -13.68
CA LYS A 128 11.77 8.62 -14.33
C LYS A 128 10.63 7.68 -13.95
N LYS A 129 9.68 8.15 -13.12
CA LYS A 129 8.46 7.40 -12.76
C LYS A 129 7.75 6.91 -14.03
N GLN A 130 7.24 5.68 -13.99
CA GLN A 130 6.25 5.19 -14.93
C GLN A 130 4.91 5.09 -14.18
N TRP A 131 4.66 3.99 -13.46
CA TRP A 131 3.44 3.80 -12.65
C TRP A 131 3.77 3.75 -11.15
N ARG A 132 3.14 2.86 -10.37
CA ARG A 132 3.25 2.77 -8.90
C ARG A 132 4.59 2.22 -8.42
N HIS A 133 5.11 1.23 -9.12
CA HIS A 133 6.34 0.49 -8.84
C HIS A 133 7.38 0.66 -9.96
N SER A 134 6.94 0.80 -11.21
CA SER A 134 7.79 0.91 -12.40
C SER A 134 8.39 2.31 -12.58
N TYR A 135 9.60 2.30 -13.14
CA TYR A 135 10.37 3.48 -13.46
C TYR A 135 11.40 3.14 -14.53
N TYR A 136 11.82 4.14 -15.30
CA TYR A 136 13.01 4.05 -16.15
C TYR A 136 14.21 4.60 -15.39
N ALA A 137 15.38 4.01 -15.64
CA ALA A 137 16.66 4.45 -15.07
C ALA A 137 17.82 4.16 -16.04
N LYS A 138 18.98 4.78 -15.77
CA LYS A 138 20.27 4.24 -16.22
C LYS A 138 20.84 3.36 -15.11
N TYR A 139 21.53 2.28 -15.47
CA TYR A 139 22.14 1.36 -14.51
C TYR A 139 23.66 1.29 -14.65
N TRP A 140 24.32 1.17 -13.50
CA TRP A 140 25.77 1.18 -13.36
C TRP A 140 26.20 0.04 -12.45
N VAL A 141 27.31 -0.61 -12.78
CA VAL A 141 27.95 -1.61 -11.93
C VAL A 141 29.22 -1.00 -11.34
N TYR A 142 29.24 -0.90 -10.01
CA TYR A 142 30.42 -0.54 -9.23
C TYR A 142 31.09 -1.82 -8.72
N ASP A 143 32.37 -1.99 -9.06
CA ASP A 143 33.20 -3.08 -8.57
C ASP A 143 33.94 -2.64 -7.29
N ILE A 144 33.75 -3.37 -6.19
CA ILE A 144 34.15 -2.93 -4.85
C ILE A 144 35.67 -3.03 -4.63
N GLU A 145 36.31 -4.00 -5.27
CA GLU A 145 37.75 -4.24 -5.15
C GLU A 145 38.54 -3.21 -5.97
N THR A 146 38.15 -3.00 -7.23
CA THR A 146 38.81 -2.06 -8.13
C THR A 146 38.35 -0.60 -7.98
N LYS A 147 37.28 -0.37 -7.22
CA LYS A 147 36.58 0.93 -7.05
C LYS A 147 36.16 1.58 -8.38
N LYS A 148 35.85 0.76 -9.38
CA LYS A 148 35.53 1.23 -10.72
C LYS A 148 34.03 1.10 -10.97
N THR A 149 33.40 2.19 -11.39
CA THR A 149 32.05 2.18 -11.95
C THR A 149 32.11 2.01 -13.47
N THR A 150 31.25 1.15 -14.01
CA THR A 150 30.99 1.02 -15.45
C THR A 150 29.49 1.04 -15.70
N PRO A 151 28.99 1.57 -16.84
CA PRO A 151 27.58 1.41 -17.21
C PRO A 151 27.26 -0.09 -17.39
N LEU A 152 26.02 -0.49 -17.09
CA LEU A 152 25.57 -1.89 -17.21
C LEU A 152 25.62 -2.42 -18.65
N THR A 153 25.35 -1.53 -19.61
CA THR A 153 25.18 -1.77 -21.04
C THR A 153 25.54 -0.47 -21.77
N THR A 154 25.55 -0.47 -23.11
CA THR A 154 25.76 0.74 -23.92
C THR A 154 24.78 1.84 -23.51
N ASP A 155 25.28 3.07 -23.31
CA ASP A 155 24.44 4.24 -22.99
C ASP A 155 23.71 4.72 -24.24
N SER A 156 22.38 4.77 -24.17
CA SER A 156 21.50 5.32 -25.22
C SER A 156 21.28 6.83 -25.09
N GLY A 157 21.89 7.47 -24.09
CA GLY A 157 21.73 8.88 -23.75
C GLY A 157 20.57 9.16 -22.79
N LYS A 158 19.59 8.25 -22.68
CA LYS A 158 18.36 8.39 -21.87
C LYS A 158 18.25 7.28 -20.81
N PRO A 159 17.49 7.47 -19.70
CA PRO A 159 17.06 6.36 -18.86
C PRO A 159 16.05 5.50 -19.65
N ASP A 160 16.44 4.28 -20.02
CA ASP A 160 15.66 3.38 -20.88
C ASP A 160 15.52 1.94 -20.35
N ILE A 161 16.09 1.65 -19.18
CA ILE A 161 15.99 0.34 -18.54
C ILE A 161 14.91 0.41 -17.46
N THR A 162 13.90 -0.47 -17.55
CA THR A 162 12.77 -0.52 -16.61
C THR A 162 13.07 -1.38 -15.37
N TYR A 163 13.89 -2.42 -15.53
CA TYR A 163 14.30 -3.32 -14.45
C TYR A 163 15.69 -3.91 -14.72
N ALA A 164 16.46 -4.16 -13.66
CA ALA A 164 17.70 -4.91 -13.71
C ALA A 164 17.97 -5.63 -12.37
N THR A 165 18.47 -6.87 -12.42
CA THR A 165 18.75 -7.67 -11.22
C THR A 165 19.90 -8.67 -11.40
N TRP A 166 20.51 -9.08 -10.29
CA TRP A 166 21.59 -10.06 -10.26
C TRP A 166 21.05 -11.50 -10.32
N SER A 167 21.78 -12.37 -11.01
CA SER A 167 21.74 -13.82 -10.82
C SER A 167 22.13 -14.24 -9.39
N THR A 168 21.70 -15.42 -8.94
CA THR A 168 21.90 -15.90 -7.56
C THR A 168 23.38 -16.13 -7.21
N ASP A 169 24.22 -16.48 -8.19
CA ASP A 169 25.66 -16.71 -8.03
C ASP A 169 26.52 -15.43 -8.23
N SER A 170 25.90 -14.31 -8.60
CA SER A 170 26.55 -13.02 -8.92
C SER A 170 27.35 -12.96 -10.23
N THR A 171 27.26 -13.96 -11.11
CA THR A 171 28.06 -13.99 -12.36
C THR A 171 27.41 -13.23 -13.50
N HIS A 172 26.07 -13.27 -13.58
CA HIS A 172 25.27 -12.61 -14.62
C HIS A 172 24.32 -11.55 -14.04
N LEU A 173 23.88 -10.64 -14.89
CA LEU A 173 22.76 -9.72 -14.67
C LEU A 173 21.72 -9.92 -15.76
N SER A 174 20.44 -9.77 -15.41
CA SER A 174 19.37 -9.57 -16.38
C SER A 174 18.85 -8.14 -16.30
N PHE A 175 18.40 -7.59 -17.43
CA PHE A 175 17.76 -6.28 -17.48
C PHE A 175 16.73 -6.20 -18.61
N VAL A 176 15.83 -5.23 -18.55
CA VAL A 176 14.81 -5.00 -19.57
C VAL A 176 14.92 -3.60 -20.15
N ARG A 177 15.03 -3.52 -21.47
CA ARG A 177 15.13 -2.28 -22.28
C ARG A 177 14.19 -2.39 -23.46
N ASP A 178 13.46 -1.33 -23.77
CA ASP A 178 12.47 -1.27 -24.86
C ASP A 178 11.54 -2.51 -24.87
N ASN A 179 11.14 -2.97 -23.68
CA ASN A 179 10.33 -4.14 -23.40
C ASN A 179 10.88 -5.52 -23.83
N ASP A 180 12.15 -5.60 -24.20
CA ASP A 180 12.87 -6.88 -24.36
C ASP A 180 13.77 -7.21 -23.17
N LEU A 181 13.89 -8.51 -22.89
CA LEU A 181 14.78 -9.08 -21.89
C LEU A 181 16.20 -9.22 -22.45
N TYR A 182 17.19 -8.83 -21.64
CA TYR A 182 18.61 -8.93 -21.92
C TYR A 182 19.33 -9.63 -20.77
N VAL A 183 20.43 -10.33 -21.08
CA VAL A 183 21.34 -10.95 -20.11
C VAL A 183 22.78 -10.57 -20.43
N THR A 184 23.60 -10.33 -19.40
CA THR A 184 25.02 -9.98 -19.55
C THR A 184 25.90 -10.56 -18.44
N ASP A 185 27.12 -10.97 -18.81
CA ASP A 185 28.23 -11.30 -17.89
C ASP A 185 29.17 -10.10 -17.65
N LEU A 186 28.76 -8.90 -18.09
CA LEU A 186 29.53 -7.64 -18.16
C LEU A 186 30.71 -7.64 -19.16
N LYS A 187 30.82 -8.66 -20.02
CA LYS A 187 31.75 -8.69 -21.17
C LYS A 187 31.00 -8.82 -22.50
N SER A 188 29.90 -9.56 -22.46
CA SER A 188 29.00 -9.86 -23.57
C SER A 188 27.56 -9.57 -23.15
N GLU A 189 26.70 -9.26 -24.11
CA GLU A 189 25.28 -8.98 -23.90
C GLU A 189 24.46 -9.79 -24.90
N VAL A 190 23.45 -10.50 -24.42
CA VAL A 190 22.53 -11.30 -25.21
C VAL A 190 21.13 -10.70 -25.08
N ARG A 191 20.57 -10.26 -26.20
CA ARG A 191 19.16 -9.89 -26.33
C ARG A 191 18.32 -11.17 -26.43
N VAL A 192 17.65 -11.52 -25.34
CA VAL A 192 16.94 -12.80 -25.13
C VAL A 192 15.62 -12.82 -25.88
N THR A 193 14.82 -11.77 -25.77
CA THR A 193 13.59 -11.58 -26.56
C THR A 193 13.81 -10.51 -27.64
N LYS A 194 13.00 -10.53 -28.71
CA LYS A 194 13.18 -9.65 -29.88
C LYS A 194 11.87 -9.04 -30.38
N ASP A 195 10.82 -9.16 -29.59
CA ASP A 195 9.45 -8.82 -29.93
C ASP A 195 8.81 -7.83 -28.95
N GLY A 196 9.61 -7.27 -28.03
CA GLY A 196 9.24 -6.12 -27.21
C GLY A 196 8.76 -4.95 -28.07
N THR A 197 7.58 -4.43 -27.74
CA THR A 197 6.98 -3.25 -28.37
C THR A 197 6.27 -2.42 -27.31
N ALA A 198 5.63 -1.31 -27.72
CA ALA A 198 4.75 -0.54 -26.84
C ALA A 198 3.54 -1.34 -26.29
N THR A 199 3.25 -2.55 -26.79
CA THR A 199 2.13 -3.41 -26.36
C THR A 199 2.55 -4.86 -26.06
N VAL A 200 3.84 -5.18 -26.05
CA VAL A 200 4.39 -6.51 -25.74
C VAL A 200 5.54 -6.34 -24.76
N PHE A 201 5.44 -6.99 -23.60
CA PHE A 201 6.33 -6.82 -22.45
C PHE A 201 6.97 -8.15 -22.08
N ASN A 202 8.30 -8.21 -22.05
CA ASN A 202 9.06 -9.40 -21.65
C ASN A 202 9.80 -9.15 -20.32
N GLY A 203 9.49 -9.94 -19.28
CA GLY A 203 10.19 -9.91 -17.99
C GLY A 203 9.87 -8.73 -17.07
N VAL A 204 8.93 -7.88 -17.46
CA VAL A 204 8.29 -6.82 -16.66
C VAL A 204 6.78 -6.87 -16.87
N PRO A 205 5.97 -6.42 -15.89
CA PRO A 205 4.52 -6.36 -16.04
C PRO A 205 4.09 -5.19 -16.96
N ASP A 206 2.86 -5.30 -17.49
CA ASP A 206 2.06 -4.16 -17.93
C ASP A 206 1.38 -3.47 -16.72
N TRP A 207 0.53 -2.47 -16.95
CA TRP A 207 -0.10 -1.74 -15.84
C TRP A 207 -0.95 -2.62 -14.92
N VAL A 208 -1.80 -3.50 -15.49
CA VAL A 208 -2.74 -4.29 -14.66
C VAL A 208 -2.02 -5.42 -13.92
N TYR A 209 -0.98 -6.01 -14.51
CA TYR A 209 -0.13 -6.96 -13.79
C TYR A 209 0.74 -6.29 -12.73
N GLU A 210 1.16 -5.04 -12.94
CA GLU A 210 1.91 -4.27 -11.95
C GLU A 210 1.04 -3.94 -10.74
N GLU A 211 -0.16 -3.41 -10.95
CA GLU A 211 -1.03 -2.92 -9.88
C GLU A 211 -1.76 -4.06 -9.15
N GLU A 212 -2.42 -4.96 -9.90
CA GLU A 212 -3.46 -5.86 -9.38
C GLU A 212 -3.08 -7.35 -9.30
N VAL A 213 -1.92 -7.74 -9.85
CA VAL A 213 -1.41 -9.12 -9.79
C VAL A 213 -0.15 -9.23 -8.93
N PHE A 214 0.91 -8.48 -9.25
CA PHE A 214 2.21 -8.61 -8.60
C PHE A 214 2.55 -7.53 -7.58
N SER A 215 1.98 -6.32 -7.66
CA SER A 215 2.40 -5.15 -6.86
C SER A 215 3.92 -4.92 -6.91
N SER A 216 4.50 -5.02 -8.11
CA SER A 216 5.96 -5.03 -8.34
C SER A 216 6.30 -4.59 -9.77
N ASN A 217 7.55 -4.17 -10.02
CA ASN A 217 8.02 -3.75 -11.34
C ASN A 217 8.78 -4.85 -12.13
N TYR A 218 8.58 -6.13 -11.80
CA TYR A 218 9.25 -7.24 -12.49
C TYR A 218 8.33 -8.45 -12.67
N ALA A 219 8.58 -9.19 -13.75
CA ALA A 219 7.91 -10.44 -14.07
C ALA A 219 8.93 -11.48 -14.58
N GLN A 220 10.07 -11.56 -13.88
CA GLN A 220 11.19 -12.46 -14.18
C GLN A 220 11.85 -12.99 -12.91
N TRP A 221 12.31 -14.24 -12.95
CA TRP A 221 12.83 -14.97 -11.80
C TRP A 221 14.03 -15.83 -12.22
N TRP A 222 15.23 -15.40 -11.82
CA TRP A 222 16.44 -16.21 -11.91
C TRP A 222 16.26 -17.55 -11.19
N SER A 223 16.77 -18.61 -11.81
CA SER A 223 16.78 -19.93 -11.23
C SER A 223 17.82 -20.03 -10.09
N PRO A 224 17.61 -20.87 -9.06
CA PRO A 224 18.51 -21.02 -7.92
C PRO A 224 19.98 -21.30 -8.27
N GLY A 225 20.24 -22.07 -9.33
CA GLY A 225 21.57 -22.38 -9.88
C GLY A 225 22.11 -21.39 -10.92
N SER A 226 21.42 -20.27 -11.15
CA SER A 226 21.80 -19.21 -12.11
C SER A 226 21.92 -19.64 -13.58
N GLN A 227 21.47 -20.84 -13.98
CA GLN A 227 21.54 -21.29 -15.38
C GLN A 227 20.32 -20.89 -16.22
N ALA A 228 19.22 -20.45 -15.59
CA ALA A 228 17.99 -20.10 -16.29
C ALA A 228 17.28 -18.87 -15.72
N ILE A 229 16.41 -18.27 -16.52
CA ILE A 229 15.46 -17.21 -16.13
C ILE A 229 14.07 -17.64 -16.59
N ALA A 230 13.14 -17.79 -15.65
CA ALA A 230 11.72 -17.84 -15.96
C ALA A 230 11.20 -16.40 -16.09
N PHE A 231 10.36 -16.09 -17.08
CA PHE A 231 9.79 -14.76 -17.25
C PHE A 231 8.41 -14.79 -17.92
N LEU A 232 7.58 -13.80 -17.64
CA LEU A 232 6.33 -13.61 -18.38
C LEU A 232 6.54 -12.77 -19.63
N ARG A 233 5.82 -13.15 -20.68
CA ARG A 233 5.55 -12.35 -21.86
C ARG A 233 4.08 -11.96 -21.84
N LEU A 234 3.80 -10.67 -21.71
CA LEU A 234 2.47 -10.07 -21.73
C LEU A 234 2.24 -9.38 -23.08
N ASN A 235 1.02 -9.44 -23.60
CA ASN A 235 0.62 -8.79 -24.83
C ASN A 235 -0.75 -8.13 -24.68
N GLU A 236 -0.75 -6.80 -24.65
CA GLU A 236 -1.90 -5.91 -24.45
C GLU A 236 -2.40 -5.29 -25.76
N THR A 237 -2.02 -5.83 -26.93
CA THR A 237 -2.44 -5.30 -28.25
C THR A 237 -3.96 -5.18 -28.41
N THR A 238 -4.72 -6.08 -27.77
CA THR A 238 -6.20 -6.12 -27.72
C THR A 238 -6.82 -5.28 -26.61
N VAL A 239 -6.02 -4.81 -25.64
CA VAL A 239 -6.49 -3.97 -24.53
C VAL A 239 -6.77 -2.55 -25.05
N PRO A 240 -7.91 -1.92 -24.73
CA PRO A 240 -8.20 -0.54 -25.13
C PRO A 240 -7.23 0.49 -24.55
N GLU A 241 -7.04 1.59 -25.28
CA GLU A 241 -6.33 2.77 -24.78
C GLU A 241 -7.25 3.65 -23.94
N PHE A 242 -6.76 4.07 -22.78
CA PHE A 242 -7.25 5.23 -22.06
C PHE A 242 -6.24 6.39 -22.22
N ARG A 243 -6.75 7.62 -22.28
CA ARG A 243 -5.97 8.82 -22.60
C ARG A 243 -6.22 9.88 -21.53
N MET A 244 -5.14 10.32 -20.89
CA MET A 244 -5.17 11.31 -19.82
C MET A 244 -4.52 12.60 -20.32
N PRO A 245 -5.24 13.72 -20.40
CA PRO A 245 -4.66 15.00 -20.77
C PRO A 245 -3.74 15.53 -19.67
N VAL A 246 -2.59 16.05 -20.08
CA VAL A 246 -1.61 16.73 -19.22
C VAL A 246 -1.68 18.23 -19.52
N TYR A 247 -2.25 18.98 -18.57
CA TYR A 247 -2.54 20.41 -18.73
C TYR A 247 -1.32 21.29 -18.41
N HIS A 248 -0.47 20.88 -17.48
CA HIS A 248 0.73 21.63 -17.08
C HIS A 248 1.93 20.68 -16.87
N PRO A 249 2.64 20.28 -17.94
CA PRO A 249 3.79 19.35 -17.89
C PRO A 249 5.08 19.96 -17.28
N GLY A 250 4.97 21.01 -16.47
CA GLY A 250 6.10 21.71 -15.82
C GLY A 250 6.80 22.75 -16.71
N ASN A 251 6.87 22.51 -18.03
CA ASN A 251 7.35 23.48 -19.01
C ASN A 251 6.23 23.85 -20.01
N MET A 252 5.75 25.09 -19.94
CA MET A 252 4.68 25.62 -20.82
C MET A 252 5.23 26.14 -22.17
N SER A 253 6.23 25.47 -22.74
CA SER A 253 6.81 25.86 -24.04
C SER A 253 5.91 25.50 -25.23
N ASP A 254 4.97 24.57 -25.04
CA ASP A 254 3.84 24.32 -25.93
C ASP A 254 2.56 24.91 -25.32
N SER A 255 1.66 25.36 -26.19
CA SER A 255 0.33 25.87 -25.83
C SER A 255 -0.76 24.80 -25.86
N TYR A 256 -0.48 23.63 -26.45
CA TYR A 256 -1.39 22.49 -26.47
C TYR A 256 -1.06 21.49 -25.36
N PRO A 257 -2.06 20.91 -24.67
CA PRO A 257 -1.83 19.85 -23.70
C PRO A 257 -1.34 18.57 -24.42
N SER A 258 -0.44 17.84 -23.77
CA SER A 258 -0.04 16.50 -24.21
C SER A 258 -0.93 15.43 -23.57
N GLU A 259 -0.75 14.17 -23.97
CA GLU A 259 -1.48 13.03 -23.41
C GLU A 259 -0.52 12.00 -22.78
N VAL A 260 -0.91 11.43 -21.65
CA VAL A 260 -0.44 10.10 -21.22
C VAL A 260 -1.40 9.07 -21.78
N ILE A 261 -0.88 8.11 -22.53
CA ILE A 261 -1.63 6.98 -23.07
C ILE A 261 -1.30 5.76 -22.22
N ILE A 262 -2.33 5.06 -21.75
CA ILE A 262 -2.23 3.83 -20.98
C ILE A 262 -3.14 2.78 -21.60
N ARG A 263 -2.69 1.54 -21.68
CA ARG A 263 -3.52 0.38 -22.03
C ARG A 263 -4.12 -0.14 -20.74
N TYR A 264 -5.44 -0.03 -20.60
CA TYR A 264 -6.12 -0.28 -19.33
C TYR A 264 -7.36 -1.15 -19.59
N PRO A 265 -7.37 -2.43 -19.19
CA PRO A 265 -8.51 -3.30 -19.38
C PRO A 265 -9.57 -2.96 -18.33
N LYS A 266 -10.66 -2.32 -18.73
CA LYS A 266 -11.82 -2.12 -17.86
C LYS A 266 -12.63 -3.42 -17.72
N ALA A 267 -13.44 -3.51 -16.67
CA ALA A 267 -14.37 -4.62 -16.49
C ALA A 267 -15.16 -4.93 -17.78
N GLY A 268 -15.13 -6.20 -18.21
CA GLY A 268 -15.77 -6.72 -19.43
C GLY A 268 -15.01 -6.48 -20.75
N TYR A 269 -13.84 -5.85 -20.74
CA TYR A 269 -12.96 -5.69 -21.91
C TYR A 269 -11.84 -6.75 -21.96
N PRO A 270 -11.15 -6.95 -23.09
CA PRO A 270 -10.05 -7.91 -23.17
C PRO A 270 -8.93 -7.61 -22.19
N ASN A 271 -8.45 -8.64 -21.49
CA ASN A 271 -7.23 -8.57 -20.69
C ASN A 271 -5.98 -8.68 -21.56
N PRO A 272 -4.80 -8.30 -21.05
CA PRO A 272 -3.54 -8.69 -21.66
C PRO A 272 -3.40 -10.22 -21.68
N THR A 273 -3.02 -10.76 -22.84
CA THR A 273 -2.71 -12.20 -22.96
C THR A 273 -1.34 -12.49 -22.35
N VAL A 274 -1.25 -13.56 -21.56
CA VAL A 274 -0.04 -13.92 -20.80
C VAL A 274 0.53 -15.27 -21.26
N SER A 275 1.86 -15.37 -21.30
CA SER A 275 2.56 -16.63 -21.48
C SER A 275 3.82 -16.66 -20.61
N LEU A 276 4.17 -17.84 -20.08
CA LEU A 276 5.39 -18.06 -19.30
C LEU A 276 6.47 -18.66 -20.21
N HIS A 277 7.69 -18.17 -20.07
CA HIS A 277 8.86 -18.60 -20.85
C HIS A 277 10.03 -18.89 -19.92
N ILE A 278 10.91 -19.79 -20.34
CA ILE A 278 12.17 -20.12 -19.66
C ILE A 278 13.32 -19.95 -20.65
N TYR A 279 14.30 -19.12 -20.31
CA TYR A 279 15.55 -18.97 -21.07
C TYR A 279 16.71 -19.58 -20.29
N HIS A 280 17.38 -20.57 -20.88
CA HIS A 280 18.65 -21.12 -20.36
C HIS A 280 19.84 -20.35 -20.96
N LEU A 281 20.89 -20.11 -20.17
CA LEU A 281 22.07 -19.33 -20.61
C LEU A 281 22.82 -19.96 -21.78
N ASN A 282 22.68 -21.27 -21.98
CA ASN A 282 23.26 -22.03 -23.10
C ASN A 282 22.27 -22.28 -24.26
N ALA A 283 21.10 -21.65 -24.27
CA ALA A 283 20.05 -21.92 -25.26
C ALA A 283 20.43 -21.38 -26.66
N GLU A 284 20.66 -22.30 -27.61
CA GLU A 284 20.89 -21.95 -29.02
C GLU A 284 19.62 -21.41 -29.72
N ASN A 285 18.44 -21.86 -29.28
CA ASN A 285 17.15 -21.57 -29.92
C ASN A 285 16.34 -20.44 -29.24
N GLY A 286 16.92 -19.73 -28.27
CA GLY A 286 16.23 -18.68 -27.51
C GLY A 286 15.29 -19.23 -26.42
N PRO A 287 14.34 -18.42 -25.92
CA PRO A 287 13.41 -18.81 -24.86
C PRO A 287 12.46 -19.94 -25.26
N LEU A 288 12.20 -20.83 -24.31
CA LEU A 288 11.23 -21.91 -24.40
C LEU A 288 9.90 -21.48 -23.76
N ALA A 289 8.81 -21.50 -24.53
CA ALA A 289 7.47 -21.28 -23.99
C ALA A 289 7.04 -22.49 -23.12
N VAL A 290 6.39 -22.23 -21.99
CA VAL A 290 5.85 -23.27 -21.11
C VAL A 290 4.52 -23.78 -21.66
N GLU A 291 4.42 -25.10 -21.86
CA GLU A 291 3.21 -25.76 -22.35
C GLU A 291 2.30 -26.17 -21.19
N PHE A 292 1.18 -25.46 -21.00
CA PHE A 292 0.13 -25.84 -20.06
C PHE A 292 -0.78 -26.90 -20.68
N PRO A 293 -1.05 -28.04 -19.99
CA PRO A 293 -1.94 -29.07 -20.50
C PRO A 293 -3.38 -28.57 -20.53
N ALA A 294 -4.15 -29.01 -21.54
CA ALA A 294 -5.57 -28.70 -21.66
C ALA A 294 -6.31 -29.08 -20.37
N THR A 295 -6.93 -28.08 -19.73
CA THR A 295 -7.40 -28.18 -18.35
C THR A 295 -8.82 -27.65 -18.23
N ASP A 296 -9.74 -28.51 -17.81
CA ASP A 296 -11.14 -28.16 -17.60
C ASP A 296 -11.32 -26.93 -16.69
N GLY A 297 -12.11 -25.97 -17.18
CA GLY A 297 -12.41 -24.69 -16.54
C GLY A 297 -11.35 -23.59 -16.69
N LEU A 298 -10.21 -23.85 -17.35
CA LEU A 298 -9.14 -22.88 -17.59
C LEU A 298 -9.07 -22.55 -19.09
N ASP A 299 -9.37 -21.30 -19.44
CA ASP A 299 -9.17 -20.76 -20.79
C ASP A 299 -7.78 -20.08 -20.87
N PRO A 300 -6.85 -20.57 -21.72
CA PRO A 300 -5.54 -19.95 -21.89
C PRO A 300 -5.56 -18.51 -22.42
N ALA A 301 -6.65 -18.06 -23.06
CA ALA A 301 -6.77 -16.69 -23.56
C ALA A 301 -7.13 -15.67 -22.45
N GLU A 302 -7.76 -16.14 -21.37
CA GLU A 302 -8.32 -15.32 -20.28
C GLU A 302 -7.69 -15.67 -18.91
N MET A 303 -6.60 -16.44 -18.91
CA MET A 303 -5.91 -16.86 -17.69
C MET A 303 -5.04 -15.76 -17.08
N ILE A 304 -4.90 -15.77 -15.75
CA ILE A 304 -4.03 -14.87 -15.01
C ILE A 304 -2.94 -15.69 -14.30
N ILE A 305 -1.65 -15.41 -14.57
CA ILE A 305 -0.53 -16.06 -13.89
C ILE A 305 -0.07 -15.17 -12.73
N GLY A 306 -0.47 -15.48 -11.50
CA GLY A 306 -0.21 -14.62 -10.32
C GLY A 306 0.82 -15.12 -9.33
N GLU A 307 1.45 -16.28 -9.54
CA GLU A 307 2.64 -16.69 -8.78
C GLU A 307 3.54 -17.60 -9.63
N VAL A 308 4.85 -17.31 -9.62
CA VAL A 308 5.89 -18.11 -10.30
C VAL A 308 7.05 -18.29 -9.32
N LYS A 309 7.43 -19.54 -9.02
CA LYS A 309 8.38 -19.84 -7.95
C LYS A 309 9.21 -21.10 -8.20
N TRP A 310 10.53 -20.96 -8.27
CA TRP A 310 11.45 -22.11 -8.32
C TRP A 310 11.36 -22.93 -7.01
N LEU A 311 11.21 -24.25 -7.13
CA LEU A 311 11.01 -25.20 -6.03
C LEU A 311 12.15 -26.24 -5.94
N THR A 312 13.37 -25.76 -6.12
CA THR A 312 14.58 -26.59 -6.17
C THR A 312 15.78 -25.87 -5.57
N GLU A 313 16.84 -26.61 -5.23
CA GLU A 313 18.16 -26.03 -4.96
C GLU A 313 18.93 -25.68 -6.25
N LYS A 314 18.48 -26.24 -7.38
CA LYS A 314 18.96 -26.01 -8.75
C LYS A 314 17.82 -25.47 -9.62
N ASP A 315 17.79 -25.86 -10.89
CA ASP A 315 17.01 -25.23 -11.96
C ASP A 315 15.95 -26.19 -12.53
N ASP A 316 15.54 -27.20 -11.76
CA ASP A 316 14.81 -28.37 -12.28
C ASP A 316 13.28 -28.21 -12.23
N LEU A 317 12.70 -27.55 -11.21
CA LEU A 317 11.24 -27.44 -11.06
C LEU A 317 10.77 -26.03 -10.69
N LEU A 318 9.69 -25.61 -11.35
CA LEU A 318 9.06 -24.30 -11.19
C LEU A 318 7.57 -24.47 -10.87
N LEU A 319 7.10 -23.93 -9.74
CA LEU A 319 5.67 -23.82 -9.44
C LEU A 319 5.08 -22.61 -10.15
N VAL A 320 3.90 -22.80 -10.73
CA VAL A 320 3.11 -21.73 -11.37
C VAL A 320 1.67 -21.80 -10.88
N ARG A 321 1.17 -20.71 -10.28
CA ARG A 321 -0.25 -20.55 -9.90
C ARG A 321 -0.96 -19.72 -10.96
N VAL A 322 -1.95 -20.35 -11.60
CA VAL A 322 -2.78 -19.76 -12.65
C VAL A 322 -4.22 -19.65 -12.17
N SER A 323 -4.93 -18.61 -12.56
CA SER A 323 -6.35 -18.40 -12.25
C SER A 323 -7.19 -18.18 -13.51
N ASN A 324 -8.50 -18.38 -13.38
CA ASN A 324 -9.48 -17.87 -14.32
C ASN A 324 -9.67 -16.36 -14.12
N ARG A 325 -10.16 -15.67 -15.15
CA ARG A 325 -10.46 -14.23 -15.18
C ARG A 325 -11.09 -13.67 -13.88
N ILE A 326 -12.18 -14.29 -13.41
CA ILE A 326 -12.93 -13.87 -12.20
C ILE A 326 -12.33 -14.34 -10.87
N GLN A 327 -11.16 -14.99 -10.89
CA GLN A 327 -10.35 -15.29 -9.71
C GLN A 327 -11.03 -16.06 -8.57
N ASN A 328 -11.92 -17.01 -8.93
CA ASN A 328 -12.55 -17.93 -7.98
C ASN A 328 -12.04 -19.39 -8.07
N LYS A 329 -11.13 -19.68 -9.01
CA LYS A 329 -10.44 -20.97 -9.17
C LYS A 329 -8.95 -20.75 -9.41
N HIS A 330 -8.11 -21.57 -8.79
CA HIS A 330 -6.68 -21.67 -9.12
C HIS A 330 -6.31 -23.06 -9.61
N TRP A 331 -5.36 -23.10 -10.54
CA TRP A 331 -4.67 -24.29 -10.99
C TRP A 331 -3.18 -24.10 -10.70
N ILE A 332 -2.60 -25.05 -9.98
CA ILE A 332 -1.19 -25.01 -9.60
C ILE A 332 -0.48 -26.10 -10.37
N PHE A 333 0.45 -25.67 -11.21
CA PHE A 333 1.28 -26.52 -12.05
C PHE A 333 2.69 -26.60 -11.47
N ILE A 334 3.31 -27.77 -11.62
CA ILE A 334 4.75 -27.95 -11.51
C ILE A 334 5.28 -28.09 -12.93
N VAL A 335 6.17 -27.20 -13.33
CA VAL A 335 6.80 -27.13 -14.63
C VAL A 335 8.22 -27.68 -14.53
N ASP A 336 8.58 -28.57 -15.44
CA ASP A 336 9.96 -29.02 -15.61
C ASP A 336 10.79 -27.90 -16.25
N GLY A 337 11.82 -27.44 -15.54
CA GLY A 337 12.61 -26.26 -15.92
C GLY A 337 13.43 -26.44 -17.20
N GLN A 338 13.73 -27.68 -17.60
CA GLN A 338 14.54 -27.99 -18.77
C GLN A 338 13.70 -28.11 -20.04
N SER A 339 12.54 -28.77 -19.94
CA SER A 339 11.65 -29.09 -21.06
C SER A 339 10.42 -28.18 -21.20
N GLY A 340 10.16 -27.31 -20.22
CA GLY A 340 9.01 -26.39 -20.24
C GLY A 340 7.64 -27.07 -20.11
N MET A 341 7.59 -28.39 -19.91
CA MET A 341 6.35 -29.14 -19.78
C MET A 341 5.71 -28.89 -18.40
N ALA A 342 4.47 -28.41 -18.38
CA ALA A 342 3.71 -28.23 -17.14
C ALA A 342 2.89 -29.47 -16.78
N LYS A 343 2.91 -29.87 -15.50
CA LYS A 343 2.00 -30.87 -14.94
C LYS A 343 1.08 -30.22 -13.90
N LEU A 344 -0.23 -30.33 -14.10
CA LEU A 344 -1.21 -29.92 -13.10
C LEU A 344 -1.05 -30.79 -11.83
N THR A 345 -0.90 -30.15 -10.68
CA THR A 345 -0.64 -30.82 -9.39
C THR A 345 -1.77 -30.63 -8.38
N ARG A 346 -2.39 -29.44 -8.32
CA ARG A 346 -3.57 -29.22 -7.48
C ARG A 346 -4.51 -28.18 -8.10
N ARG A 347 -5.79 -28.22 -7.68
CA ARG A 347 -6.80 -27.20 -7.98
C ARG A 347 -7.33 -26.63 -6.67
N GLU A 348 -7.61 -25.34 -6.66
CA GLU A 348 -8.33 -24.64 -5.59
C GLU A 348 -9.58 -24.00 -6.18
N ALA A 349 -10.64 -23.93 -5.38
CA ALA A 349 -11.86 -23.22 -5.73
C ALA A 349 -12.42 -22.54 -4.48
N ALA A 350 -13.03 -21.38 -4.65
CA ALA A 350 -13.80 -20.75 -3.59
C ALA A 350 -14.91 -21.69 -3.10
N THR A 351 -15.11 -21.78 -1.79
CA THR A 351 -16.17 -22.60 -1.16
C THR A 351 -17.53 -21.90 -1.09
N ASP A 352 -17.60 -20.70 -1.66
CA ASP A 352 -18.72 -19.77 -1.72
C ASP A 352 -18.57 -18.93 -3.01
N GLU A 353 -19.45 -17.97 -3.24
CA GLU A 353 -19.46 -17.10 -4.43
C GLU A 353 -18.35 -16.03 -4.43
N GLY A 354 -17.40 -16.10 -3.50
CA GLY A 354 -16.27 -15.18 -3.42
C GLY A 354 -15.03 -15.59 -4.24
N TRP A 355 -13.93 -14.89 -3.98
CA TRP A 355 -12.65 -15.01 -4.71
C TRP A 355 -11.62 -15.86 -3.98
N LEU A 356 -10.47 -16.11 -4.62
CA LEU A 356 -9.24 -16.63 -4.02
C LEU A 356 -8.15 -15.55 -4.03
N ASP A 357 -7.33 -15.48 -2.98
CA ASP A 357 -6.32 -14.44 -2.81
C ASP A 357 -4.97 -14.81 -3.46
N TRP A 358 -4.31 -13.81 -4.07
CA TRP A 358 -2.92 -13.90 -4.54
C TRP A 358 -1.93 -13.77 -3.38
N HIS A 359 -1.78 -14.83 -2.59
CA HIS A 359 -0.90 -14.81 -1.42
C HIS A 359 0.60 -14.65 -1.72
N GLN A 360 1.05 -15.06 -2.92
CA GLN A 360 2.47 -15.03 -3.35
C GLN A 360 3.46 -15.53 -2.27
N ALA A 361 3.05 -16.56 -1.52
CA ALA A 361 3.66 -16.99 -0.28
C ALA A 361 4.54 -18.25 -0.41
N VAL A 362 4.58 -18.88 -1.59
CA VAL A 362 5.22 -20.19 -1.79
C VAL A 362 6.71 -20.11 -1.46
N SER A 363 7.11 -20.99 -0.54
CA SER A 363 8.47 -21.07 0.00
C SER A 363 8.98 -22.50 -0.05
N TYR A 364 9.98 -22.76 -0.89
CA TYR A 364 10.62 -24.06 -1.03
C TYR A 364 11.20 -24.59 0.29
N VAL A 365 11.09 -25.90 0.50
CA VAL A 365 11.67 -26.66 1.61
C VAL A 365 12.51 -27.80 1.04
N PRO A 366 13.85 -27.78 1.17
CA PRO A 366 14.69 -28.89 0.74
C PRO A 366 14.44 -30.17 1.54
N ALA A 367 14.84 -31.30 0.95
CA ALA A 367 14.77 -32.61 1.58
C ALA A 367 15.65 -32.65 2.85
N ASN A 368 15.04 -32.98 3.98
CA ASN A 368 15.72 -33.11 5.26
C ASN A 368 15.01 -34.17 6.13
N GLY A 369 15.61 -35.36 6.22
CA GLY A 369 15.09 -36.48 7.02
C GLY A 369 14.96 -36.18 8.51
N THR A 370 15.69 -35.20 9.05
CA THR A 370 15.62 -34.82 10.48
C THR A 370 14.39 -33.97 10.83
N THR A 371 13.79 -33.28 9.85
CA THR A 371 12.58 -32.47 10.03
C THR A 371 11.31 -33.17 9.57
N GLY A 372 11.44 -34.40 9.05
CA GLY A 372 10.34 -35.23 8.53
C GLY A 372 10.02 -35.01 7.05
N VAL A 373 10.70 -34.08 6.37
CA VAL A 373 10.47 -33.76 4.95
C VAL A 373 11.44 -34.57 4.08
N GLN A 374 11.11 -35.82 3.77
CA GLN A 374 12.07 -36.74 3.14
C GLN A 374 12.38 -36.44 1.66
N GLU A 375 11.41 -35.92 0.92
CA GLU A 375 11.49 -35.74 -0.55
C GLU A 375 11.53 -34.25 -0.98
N GLY A 376 11.72 -33.34 -0.02
CA GLY A 376 11.54 -31.90 -0.24
C GLY A 376 10.07 -31.52 -0.37
N GLY A 377 9.80 -30.23 -0.57
CA GLY A 377 8.44 -29.73 -0.54
C GLY A 377 8.37 -28.20 -0.59
N TYR A 378 7.25 -27.64 -0.17
CA TYR A 378 7.09 -26.21 0.00
C TYR A 378 6.01 -25.87 1.04
N ILE A 379 6.15 -24.68 1.63
CA ILE A 379 5.14 -24.05 2.49
C ILE A 379 4.31 -23.08 1.65
N ASP A 380 3.01 -23.01 1.96
CA ASP A 380 2.05 -22.13 1.30
C ASP A 380 1.04 -21.57 2.33
N ILE A 381 0.32 -20.51 1.94
CA ILE A 381 -0.90 -20.06 2.63
C ILE A 381 -2.08 -20.51 1.77
N VAL A 382 -2.96 -21.32 2.36
CA VAL A 382 -4.15 -21.87 1.68
C VAL A 382 -5.36 -21.76 2.60
N GLU A 383 -6.55 -21.78 2.04
CA GLU A 383 -7.77 -21.75 2.85
C GLU A 383 -8.13 -23.14 3.38
N HIS A 384 -8.58 -23.17 4.64
CA HIS A 384 -9.06 -24.37 5.34
C HIS A 384 -10.23 -23.97 6.24
N SER A 385 -11.39 -24.61 6.04
CA SER A 385 -12.64 -24.29 6.76
C SER A 385 -13.05 -22.81 6.72
N GLY A 386 -12.70 -22.08 5.64
CA GLY A 386 -13.03 -20.66 5.47
C GLY A 386 -12.02 -19.68 6.11
N TYR A 387 -10.86 -20.15 6.56
CA TYR A 387 -9.78 -19.32 7.13
C TYR A 387 -8.42 -19.63 6.47
N LYS A 388 -7.56 -18.63 6.37
CA LYS A 388 -6.21 -18.73 5.78
C LYS A 388 -5.26 -19.43 6.74
N HIS A 389 -4.63 -20.52 6.33
CA HIS A 389 -3.75 -21.34 7.16
C HIS A 389 -2.49 -21.81 6.43
N LEU A 390 -1.47 -22.20 7.21
CA LEU A 390 -0.21 -22.71 6.68
C LEU A 390 -0.35 -24.18 6.29
N ALA A 391 0.06 -24.48 5.08
CA ALA A 391 0.15 -25.83 4.53
C ALA A 391 1.61 -26.18 4.21
N LEU A 392 1.98 -27.44 4.43
CA LEU A 392 3.19 -28.06 3.91
C LEU A 392 2.79 -29.09 2.84
N TYR A 393 3.30 -28.94 1.63
CA TYR A 393 3.21 -29.93 0.56
C TYR A 393 4.56 -30.65 0.46
N THR A 394 4.59 -31.98 0.62
CA THR A 394 5.78 -32.82 0.52
C THR A 394 5.36 -34.20 -0.02
N PRO A 395 5.96 -34.73 -1.11
CA PRO A 395 6.90 -34.08 -2.04
C PRO A 395 6.34 -32.81 -2.70
N VAL A 396 7.15 -32.10 -3.49
CA VAL A 396 6.72 -30.91 -4.26
C VAL A 396 5.55 -31.20 -5.23
N THR A 397 5.32 -32.46 -5.59
CA THR A 397 4.22 -32.93 -6.43
C THR A 397 2.99 -33.40 -5.64
N ALA A 398 2.94 -33.19 -4.33
CA ALA A 398 1.81 -33.58 -3.49
C ALA A 398 0.54 -32.78 -3.83
N GLU A 399 -0.56 -33.49 -4.09
CA GLU A 399 -1.87 -32.86 -4.37
C GLU A 399 -2.55 -32.33 -3.09
N LYS A 400 -2.22 -32.91 -1.93
CA LYS A 400 -2.84 -32.62 -0.62
C LYS A 400 -1.79 -32.15 0.39
N PRO A 401 -2.07 -31.10 1.19
CA PRO A 401 -1.15 -30.61 2.19
C PRO A 401 -1.27 -31.32 3.54
N VAL A 402 -0.22 -31.20 4.34
CA VAL A 402 -0.29 -31.27 5.80
C VAL A 402 -0.56 -29.87 6.34
N TYR A 403 -1.75 -29.65 6.93
CA TYR A 403 -2.10 -28.38 7.56
C TYR A 403 -1.34 -28.19 8.88
N LEU A 404 -0.42 -27.22 8.90
CA LEU A 404 0.39 -26.87 10.07
C LEU A 404 -0.41 -26.01 11.06
N THR A 405 -1.35 -25.21 10.57
CA THR A 405 -2.26 -24.39 11.40
C THR A 405 -3.73 -24.63 11.07
N ARG A 406 -4.62 -24.30 12.02
CA ARG A 406 -6.08 -24.40 11.91
C ARG A 406 -6.77 -23.62 13.05
N GLY A 407 -7.94 -23.05 12.77
CA GLY A 407 -8.83 -22.42 13.75
C GLY A 407 -9.69 -21.32 13.11
N GLU A 408 -10.53 -20.65 13.90
CA GLU A 408 -11.36 -19.53 13.43
C GLU A 408 -10.58 -18.20 13.45
N TRP A 409 -9.41 -18.19 12.81
CA TRP A 409 -8.48 -17.06 12.72
C TRP A 409 -7.60 -17.22 11.48
N GLU A 410 -7.05 -16.13 10.95
CA GLU A 410 -6.28 -16.15 9.70
C GLU A 410 -4.77 -16.01 9.96
N VAL A 411 -3.96 -16.69 9.15
CA VAL A 411 -2.54 -16.39 8.94
C VAL A 411 -2.45 -15.18 8.02
N ASN A 412 -1.78 -14.12 8.48
CA ASN A 412 -1.65 -12.87 7.72
C ASN A 412 -0.48 -12.94 6.73
N SER A 413 0.68 -13.44 7.16
CA SER A 413 1.88 -13.59 6.31
C SER A 413 2.90 -14.57 6.88
N ILE A 414 3.71 -15.17 5.98
CA ILE A 414 4.93 -15.89 6.33
C ILE A 414 6.06 -14.85 6.49
N LEU A 415 6.78 -14.92 7.62
CA LEU A 415 7.94 -14.08 7.93
C LEU A 415 9.27 -14.77 7.64
N GLY A 416 9.25 -16.10 7.52
CA GLY A 416 10.40 -16.89 7.10
C GLY A 416 10.17 -18.39 7.27
N VAL A 417 10.80 -19.18 6.42
CA VAL A 417 10.89 -20.65 6.56
C VAL A 417 12.33 -21.00 6.91
N ASP A 418 12.48 -21.87 7.90
CA ASP A 418 13.75 -22.42 8.38
C ASP A 418 13.71 -23.94 8.22
N ALA A 419 14.20 -24.42 7.08
CA ALA A 419 14.26 -25.84 6.74
C ALA A 419 15.31 -26.62 7.54
N VAL A 420 16.23 -25.92 8.24
CA VAL A 420 17.23 -26.55 9.11
C VAL A 420 16.59 -26.92 10.45
N ARG A 421 15.85 -26.00 11.08
CA ARG A 421 15.10 -26.25 12.33
C ARG A 421 13.69 -26.82 12.12
N GLY A 422 13.27 -26.95 10.86
CA GLY A 422 11.93 -27.40 10.47
C GLY A 422 10.81 -26.50 11.00
N GLN A 423 10.98 -25.18 10.90
CA GLN A 423 10.04 -24.17 11.40
C GLN A 423 9.51 -23.26 10.28
N VAL A 424 8.26 -22.82 10.44
CA VAL A 424 7.70 -21.66 9.74
C VAL A 424 7.43 -20.57 10.77
N TYR A 425 7.90 -19.36 10.50
CA TYR A 425 7.60 -18.16 11.28
C TYR A 425 6.56 -17.31 10.54
N TYR A 426 5.55 -16.82 11.25
CA TYR A 426 4.40 -16.17 10.62
C TYR A 426 3.72 -15.15 11.55
N THR A 427 2.88 -14.30 10.98
CA THR A 427 1.89 -13.50 11.73
C THR A 427 0.49 -14.08 11.57
N SER A 428 -0.32 -14.04 12.64
CA SER A 428 -1.74 -14.43 12.59
C SER A 428 -2.62 -13.59 13.51
N THR A 429 -3.93 -13.64 13.26
CA THR A 429 -4.98 -13.03 14.09
C THR A 429 -5.56 -13.96 15.16
N GLU A 430 -4.79 -14.96 15.60
CA GLU A 430 -5.22 -15.96 16.60
C GLU A 430 -5.64 -15.35 17.96
N ILE A 431 -5.17 -14.14 18.29
CA ILE A 431 -5.50 -13.44 19.53
C ILE A 431 -6.76 -12.56 19.37
N ASP A 432 -6.79 -11.77 18.29
CA ASP A 432 -7.95 -10.99 17.82
C ASP A 432 -7.73 -10.55 16.35
N SER A 433 -8.81 -10.35 15.60
CA SER A 433 -8.80 -9.85 14.21
C SER A 433 -8.11 -8.49 14.01
N THR A 434 -8.00 -7.66 15.06
CA THR A 434 -7.31 -6.36 15.03
C THR A 434 -5.84 -6.43 15.45
N GLU A 435 -5.39 -7.59 15.95
CA GLU A 435 -4.12 -7.78 16.67
C GLU A 435 -3.26 -8.86 15.98
N PRO A 436 -2.41 -8.49 14.99
CA PRO A 436 -1.46 -9.43 14.43
C PRO A 436 -0.38 -9.77 15.48
N HIS A 437 -0.20 -11.06 15.75
CA HIS A 437 0.84 -11.56 16.65
C HIS A 437 1.82 -12.47 15.92
N VAL A 438 3.07 -12.53 16.39
CA VAL A 438 4.14 -13.36 15.80
C VAL A 438 4.18 -14.74 16.45
N PHE A 439 4.22 -15.78 15.61
CA PHE A 439 4.26 -17.19 15.99
C PHE A 439 5.32 -17.96 15.19
N SER A 440 5.66 -19.16 15.67
CA SER A 440 6.31 -20.22 14.91
C SER A 440 5.48 -21.50 14.94
N VAL A 441 5.60 -22.34 13.93
CA VAL A 441 5.06 -23.70 13.90
C VAL A 441 6.08 -24.65 13.25
N SER A 442 6.28 -25.82 13.84
CA SER A 442 7.14 -26.83 13.21
C SER A 442 6.45 -27.51 12.02
N PHE A 443 7.22 -28.15 11.14
CA PHE A 443 6.67 -29.02 10.08
C PHE A 443 5.85 -30.20 10.64
N GLY A 444 6.09 -30.59 11.91
CA GLY A 444 5.25 -31.52 12.67
C GLY A 444 4.05 -30.88 13.40
N GLY A 445 3.70 -29.62 13.11
CA GLY A 445 2.54 -28.93 13.68
C GLY A 445 2.68 -28.37 15.10
N ARG A 446 3.88 -28.38 15.70
CA ARG A 446 4.10 -27.84 17.06
C ARG A 446 4.22 -26.32 17.02
N LYS A 447 3.18 -25.62 17.50
CA LYS A 447 3.10 -24.15 17.53
C LYS A 447 3.72 -23.53 18.79
N LYS A 448 4.31 -22.33 18.66
CA LYS A 448 4.81 -21.46 19.74
C LYS A 448 4.52 -19.99 19.40
N GLN A 449 4.07 -19.20 20.37
CA GLN A 449 4.01 -17.74 20.21
C GLN A 449 5.39 -17.13 20.51
N LEU A 450 5.85 -16.21 19.66
CA LEU A 450 7.12 -15.50 19.81
C LEU A 450 6.94 -14.05 20.31
N SER A 451 5.82 -13.41 19.96
CA SER A 451 5.42 -12.14 20.57
C SER A 451 4.97 -12.32 22.03
N PRO A 452 5.05 -11.28 22.89
CA PRO A 452 4.47 -11.28 24.22
C PRO A 452 2.99 -11.70 24.23
N LYS A 453 2.60 -12.47 25.24
CA LYS A 453 1.22 -12.93 25.48
C LYS A 453 0.36 -11.83 26.09
N VAL A 454 0.19 -10.74 25.35
CA VAL A 454 -0.65 -9.59 25.69
C VAL A 454 -1.83 -9.49 24.71
N ARG A 455 -2.87 -8.77 25.10
CA ARG A 455 -3.95 -8.31 24.19
C ARG A 455 -3.80 -6.80 23.97
N GLY A 456 -4.43 -6.30 22.91
CA GLY A 456 -4.44 -4.88 22.53
C GLY A 456 -3.17 -4.42 21.82
N GLY A 457 -2.43 -5.29 21.13
CA GLY A 457 -1.17 -4.92 20.47
C GLY A 457 -1.00 -5.50 19.06
N ALA A 458 -0.30 -4.78 18.19
CA ALA A 458 0.17 -5.28 16.90
C ALA A 458 1.67 -5.60 16.95
N PHE A 459 2.05 -6.74 16.37
CA PHE A 459 3.43 -7.21 16.27
C PHE A 459 3.77 -7.71 14.87
N SER A 460 5.02 -7.58 14.49
CA SER A 460 5.62 -8.24 13.33
C SER A 460 7.07 -8.61 13.66
N ALA A 461 7.73 -9.41 12.82
CA ALA A 461 9.15 -9.70 12.99
C ALA A 461 9.90 -9.78 11.65
N ALA A 462 11.21 -9.52 11.71
CA ALA A 462 12.12 -9.68 10.57
C ALA A 462 13.25 -10.63 10.97
N PHE A 463 13.34 -11.78 10.30
CA PHE A 463 14.30 -12.85 10.61
C PHE A 463 15.63 -12.66 9.89
N SER A 464 16.72 -13.01 10.57
CA SER A 464 18.07 -13.06 9.98
C SER A 464 18.14 -14.07 8.84
N ASN A 465 19.20 -14.00 8.02
CA ASN A 465 19.28 -14.81 6.81
C ASN A 465 19.22 -16.32 7.10
N ASN A 466 19.88 -16.78 8.17
CA ASN A 466 19.89 -18.19 8.59
C ASN A 466 18.88 -18.46 9.73
N LYS A 467 18.00 -17.50 10.01
CA LYS A 467 16.85 -17.57 10.94
C LYS A 467 17.23 -17.94 12.38
N GLY A 468 18.50 -17.83 12.77
CA GLY A 468 18.93 -18.00 14.17
C GLY A 468 18.54 -16.82 15.06
N TYR A 469 18.22 -15.67 14.46
CA TYR A 469 17.82 -14.44 15.15
C TYR A 469 16.62 -13.78 14.47
N TYR A 470 15.90 -12.96 15.22
CA TYR A 470 14.81 -12.15 14.70
C TYR A 470 14.67 -10.84 15.45
N ILE A 471 14.30 -9.79 14.71
CA ILE A 471 13.85 -8.53 15.30
C ILE A 471 12.35 -8.64 15.50
N LEU A 472 11.91 -8.70 16.76
CA LEU A 472 10.51 -8.49 17.09
C LEU A 472 10.24 -6.97 17.08
N LYS A 473 9.18 -6.57 16.36
CA LYS A 473 8.70 -5.20 16.26
C LYS A 473 7.33 -5.11 16.90
N TYR A 474 7.18 -4.29 17.93
CA TYR A 474 5.87 -3.85 18.42
C TYR A 474 5.45 -2.63 17.60
N LEU A 475 4.32 -2.75 16.90
CA LEU A 475 3.84 -1.75 15.94
C LEU A 475 2.87 -0.75 16.56
N GLY A 476 2.27 -1.09 17.70
CA GLY A 476 1.34 -0.20 18.43
C GLY A 476 0.27 -0.95 19.23
N PRO A 477 -0.71 -0.24 19.81
CA PRO A 477 -1.04 1.18 19.54
C PRO A 477 -0.29 2.17 20.43
N GLN A 478 0.51 1.69 21.38
CA GLN A 478 1.45 2.52 22.15
C GLN A 478 2.72 2.79 21.33
N ILE A 479 3.64 3.60 21.86
CA ILE A 479 4.90 3.94 21.20
C ILE A 479 5.64 2.66 20.72
N PRO A 480 5.96 2.52 19.42
CA PRO A 480 6.64 1.36 18.86
C PRO A 480 8.01 1.10 19.48
N TRP A 481 8.42 -0.16 19.53
CA TRP A 481 9.77 -0.56 19.90
C TRP A 481 10.22 -1.77 19.08
N SER A 482 11.53 -1.99 19.03
CA SER A 482 12.12 -3.17 18.38
C SER A 482 13.24 -3.79 19.23
N LYS A 483 13.23 -5.12 19.30
CA LYS A 483 14.17 -5.93 20.07
C LYS A 483 14.65 -7.10 19.24
N LEU A 484 15.94 -7.41 19.35
CA LEU A 484 16.57 -8.58 18.78
C LEU A 484 16.49 -9.74 19.77
N TYR A 485 16.11 -10.91 19.27
CA TYR A 485 16.04 -12.18 20.00
C TYR A 485 16.79 -13.28 19.25
N SER A 486 17.24 -14.30 19.97
CA SER A 486 17.71 -15.57 19.38
C SER A 486 16.58 -16.60 19.35
N ILE A 487 16.63 -17.51 18.38
CA ILE A 487 15.78 -18.71 18.36
C ILE A 487 16.30 -19.79 19.29
N ASP A 488 17.63 -19.95 19.39
CA ASP A 488 18.28 -21.04 20.11
C ASP A 488 18.62 -20.67 21.57
N ASP A 489 18.86 -19.39 21.88
CA ASP A 489 19.02 -18.89 23.26
C ASP A 489 17.82 -18.03 23.71
N SER A 490 16.99 -18.59 24.59
CA SER A 490 15.84 -17.91 25.17
C SER A 490 16.17 -16.79 26.16
N LYS A 491 17.44 -16.65 26.58
CA LYS A 491 17.91 -15.56 27.45
C LYS A 491 18.48 -14.38 26.66
N PHE A 492 18.74 -14.54 25.37
CA PHE A 492 19.28 -13.48 24.53
C PHE A 492 18.18 -12.48 24.13
N GLU A 493 18.27 -11.27 24.69
CA GLU A 493 17.48 -10.11 24.29
C GLU A 493 18.41 -8.88 24.15
N ARG A 494 18.24 -8.11 23.06
CA ARG A 494 18.89 -6.81 22.89
C ARG A 494 17.90 -5.78 22.37
N VAL A 495 17.75 -4.65 23.06
CA VAL A 495 16.98 -3.50 22.56
C VAL A 495 17.71 -2.88 21.37
N LEU A 496 16.99 -2.65 20.27
CA LEU A 496 17.51 -1.96 19.08
C LEU A 496 16.99 -0.53 18.96
N GLU A 497 15.72 -0.30 19.30
CA GLU A 497 15.09 1.02 19.37
C GLU A 497 13.93 0.93 20.37
N ASP A 498 13.91 1.81 21.37
CA ASP A 498 12.85 1.91 22.39
C ASP A 498 11.98 3.16 22.22
N ASN A 499 12.33 4.04 21.28
CA ASN A 499 11.70 5.33 21.04
C ASN A 499 11.61 6.22 22.31
N SER A 500 12.53 6.06 23.26
CA SER A 500 12.60 6.87 24.48
C SER A 500 12.74 8.37 24.22
N ALA A 501 13.34 8.76 23.09
CA ALA A 501 13.35 10.15 22.61
C ALA A 501 11.94 10.65 22.26
N LEU A 502 11.19 9.87 21.46
CA LEU A 502 9.79 10.18 21.12
C LEU A 502 8.91 10.17 22.37
N GLN A 503 9.13 9.25 23.31
CA GLN A 503 8.40 9.20 24.58
C GLN A 503 8.59 10.49 25.39
N LYS A 504 9.82 11.02 25.46
CA LYS A 504 10.10 12.31 26.12
C LYS A 504 9.45 13.49 25.40
N VAL A 505 9.38 13.48 24.07
CA VAL A 505 8.67 14.50 23.30
C VAL A 505 7.17 14.42 23.59
N LEU A 506 6.54 13.25 23.36
CA LEU A 506 5.09 13.05 23.53
C LEU A 506 4.61 13.21 24.98
N ALA A 507 5.48 13.05 25.99
CA ALA A 507 5.14 13.38 27.37
C ALA A 507 4.67 14.85 27.52
N ASN A 508 5.20 15.76 26.69
CA ASN A 508 4.84 17.17 26.64
C ASN A 508 3.63 17.46 25.72
N TYR A 509 3.03 16.46 25.09
CA TYR A 509 1.87 16.61 24.21
C TYR A 509 0.57 16.06 24.85
N LYS A 510 -0.54 16.68 24.49
CA LYS A 510 -1.89 16.15 24.58
C LYS A 510 -2.13 15.31 23.33
N VAL A 511 -1.98 13.99 23.46
CA VAL A 511 -2.13 13.02 22.36
C VAL A 511 -3.52 12.39 22.41
N SER A 512 -4.15 12.27 21.24
CA SER A 512 -5.48 11.67 21.07
C SER A 512 -5.49 10.21 21.53
N THR A 513 -6.55 9.81 22.24
CA THR A 513 -6.68 8.44 22.78
C THR A 513 -7.44 7.53 21.81
N ARG A 514 -7.12 6.24 21.81
CA ARG A 514 -7.74 5.25 20.92
C ARG A 514 -8.54 4.24 21.73
N ARG A 515 -9.83 4.10 21.42
CA ARG A 515 -10.73 3.14 22.07
C ARG A 515 -11.21 2.13 21.03
N TYR A 516 -10.88 0.87 21.24
CA TYR A 516 -11.23 -0.23 20.34
C TYR A 516 -12.42 -1.00 20.92
N LYS A 517 -13.43 -1.27 20.09
CA LYS A 517 -14.66 -1.97 20.47
C LYS A 517 -15.08 -2.92 19.36
N LYS A 518 -15.84 -3.94 19.72
CA LYS A 518 -16.69 -4.67 18.78
C LYS A 518 -18.13 -4.23 19.05
N ILE A 519 -18.88 -3.95 17.98
CA ILE A 519 -20.31 -3.65 18.06
C ILE A 519 -21.07 -4.72 17.27
N THR A 520 -22.28 -5.05 17.69
CA THR A 520 -23.17 -5.91 16.91
C THR A 520 -24.31 -5.07 16.37
N VAL A 521 -24.43 -5.00 15.04
CA VAL A 521 -25.51 -4.31 14.33
C VAL A 521 -26.15 -5.28 13.34
N ASP A 522 -27.48 -5.38 13.33
CA ASP A 522 -28.26 -6.32 12.50
C ASP A 522 -27.71 -7.76 12.50
N GLY A 523 -27.23 -8.23 13.67
CA GLY A 523 -26.66 -9.57 13.85
C GLY A 523 -25.20 -9.73 13.41
N VAL A 524 -24.57 -8.69 12.85
CA VAL A 524 -23.18 -8.69 12.38
C VAL A 524 -22.27 -8.03 13.41
N GLU A 525 -21.23 -8.73 13.85
CA GLU A 525 -20.19 -8.18 14.74
C GLU A 525 -19.12 -7.44 13.93
N LEU A 526 -18.99 -6.12 14.12
CA LEU A 526 -18.05 -5.25 13.43
C LEU A 526 -16.88 -4.85 14.34
N ASN A 527 -15.67 -4.82 13.80
CA ASN A 527 -14.52 -4.23 14.50
C ASN A 527 -14.59 -2.71 14.37
N THR A 528 -14.29 -1.98 15.45
CA THR A 528 -14.38 -0.51 15.47
C THR A 528 -13.27 0.14 16.28
N MET A 529 -12.87 1.35 15.89
CA MET A 529 -11.97 2.23 16.65
C MET A 529 -12.53 3.64 16.71
N GLU A 530 -12.64 4.18 17.93
CA GLU A 530 -12.81 5.61 18.19
C GLU A 530 -11.42 6.24 18.39
N ILE A 531 -11.15 7.37 17.73
CA ILE A 531 -10.04 8.27 18.08
C ILE A 531 -10.65 9.49 18.74
N LEU A 532 -10.27 9.72 19.99
CA LEU A 532 -10.93 10.64 20.91
C LEU A 532 -9.97 11.79 21.29
N PRO A 533 -10.49 13.02 21.50
CA PRO A 533 -9.71 14.13 22.02
C PRO A 533 -8.94 13.78 23.31
N PRO A 534 -7.78 14.41 23.55
CA PRO A 534 -6.95 14.12 24.73
C PRO A 534 -7.66 14.29 26.07
N ASP A 535 -8.61 15.25 26.16
CA ASP A 535 -9.40 15.55 27.35
C ASP A 535 -10.88 15.09 27.20
N PHE A 536 -11.11 13.96 26.51
CA PHE A 536 -12.45 13.45 26.19
C PHE A 536 -13.37 13.26 27.42
N GLN A 537 -14.60 13.76 27.31
CA GLN A 537 -15.62 13.72 28.36
C GLN A 537 -16.78 12.81 27.96
N GLU A 538 -16.88 11.62 28.54
CA GLU A 538 -17.97 10.68 28.33
C GLU A 538 -19.25 11.13 29.08
N SER A 539 -19.88 12.20 28.61
CA SER A 539 -20.94 12.92 29.32
C SER A 539 -22.04 13.41 28.40
N ALA A 540 -23.29 13.32 28.84
CA ALA A 540 -24.43 13.90 28.12
C ALA A 540 -24.38 15.44 28.02
N ARG A 541 -23.56 16.10 28.86
CA ARG A 541 -23.40 17.57 28.88
C ARG A 541 -22.42 18.10 27.82
N HIS A 542 -21.61 17.24 27.22
CA HIS A 542 -20.62 17.63 26.23
C HIS A 542 -20.78 16.73 25.00
N LYS A 543 -21.12 17.34 23.87
CA LYS A 543 -21.53 16.62 22.66
C LYS A 543 -20.49 16.81 21.56
N TYR A 544 -19.83 15.72 21.18
CA TYR A 544 -18.85 15.70 20.09
C TYR A 544 -19.52 15.55 18.72
N ASN A 545 -18.95 16.22 17.74
CA ASN A 545 -19.19 15.95 16.33
C ASN A 545 -18.49 14.63 15.96
N VAL A 546 -19.01 13.89 14.98
CA VAL A 546 -18.46 12.58 14.60
C VAL A 546 -18.08 12.59 13.13
N LEU A 547 -16.84 12.21 12.83
CA LEU A 547 -16.37 11.96 11.47
C LEU A 547 -16.04 10.48 11.32
N PHE A 548 -16.84 9.77 10.54
CA PHE A 548 -16.52 8.41 10.10
C PHE A 548 -15.42 8.49 9.04
N HIS A 549 -14.29 7.83 9.29
CA HIS A 549 -13.22 7.70 8.30
C HIS A 549 -13.25 6.27 7.77
N VAL A 550 -13.77 6.11 6.56
CA VAL A 550 -14.06 4.82 5.93
C VAL A 550 -13.06 4.49 4.83
N TYR A 551 -12.77 3.20 4.67
CA TYR A 551 -12.24 2.65 3.44
C TYR A 551 -13.18 1.57 2.90
N GLY A 552 -13.31 0.43 3.60
CA GLY A 552 -14.36 -0.55 3.32
C GLY A 552 -14.15 -1.45 2.10
N GLY A 553 -13.02 -1.33 1.40
CA GLY A 553 -12.70 -2.20 0.26
C GLY A 553 -12.58 -3.68 0.65
N PRO A 554 -12.95 -4.63 -0.23
CA PRO A 554 -12.71 -6.05 -0.04
C PRO A 554 -11.28 -6.36 0.41
N ASN A 555 -11.14 -7.29 1.35
CA ASN A 555 -9.86 -7.70 1.96
C ASN A 555 -9.06 -6.59 2.69
N SER A 556 -9.60 -5.38 2.85
CA SER A 556 -8.93 -4.32 3.63
C SER A 556 -9.02 -4.56 5.15
N ASN A 557 -8.24 -3.80 5.92
CA ASN A 557 -8.32 -3.73 7.38
C ASN A 557 -8.00 -2.30 7.81
N TYR A 558 -8.98 -1.59 8.37
CA TYR A 558 -8.86 -0.19 8.76
C TYR A 558 -8.81 0.00 10.28
N VAL A 559 -9.33 -0.95 11.06
CA VAL A 559 -9.26 -0.98 12.54
C VAL A 559 -7.98 -1.69 12.98
N THR A 560 -6.84 -1.09 12.62
CA THR A 560 -5.51 -1.59 13.00
C THR A 560 -5.04 -1.07 14.36
N ARG A 561 -4.22 -1.86 15.04
CA ARG A 561 -3.54 -1.50 16.29
C ARG A 561 -2.22 -0.76 16.09
N ASN A 562 -1.91 -0.26 14.89
CA ASN A 562 -0.63 0.40 14.62
C ASN A 562 -0.59 1.81 15.23
N PHE A 563 0.56 2.20 15.79
CA PHE A 563 0.82 3.57 16.22
C PHE A 563 1.01 4.45 14.98
N ARG A 564 0.24 5.54 14.91
CA ARG A 564 0.35 6.58 13.89
C ARG A 564 -0.08 7.90 14.51
N LEU A 565 0.56 8.98 14.12
CA LEU A 565 0.03 10.33 14.23
C LEU A 565 -0.19 10.84 12.79
N GLY A 566 -1.36 11.41 12.53
CA GLY A 566 -1.72 11.91 11.19
C GLY A 566 -2.98 12.77 11.23
N PHE A 567 -3.66 12.92 10.10
CA PHE A 567 -4.84 13.79 9.97
C PHE A 567 -5.90 13.55 11.06
N ASP A 568 -6.23 12.28 11.31
CA ASP A 568 -7.18 11.89 12.35
C ASP A 568 -6.78 12.42 13.74
N ASP A 569 -5.50 12.23 14.11
CA ASP A 569 -4.95 12.68 15.39
C ASP A 569 -4.88 14.20 15.50
N PHE A 570 -4.58 14.90 14.39
CA PHE A 570 -4.57 16.36 14.32
C PHE A 570 -5.98 16.90 14.55
N LEU A 571 -6.96 16.37 13.81
CA LEU A 571 -8.34 16.85 13.90
C LEU A 571 -8.93 16.59 15.29
N THR A 572 -8.64 15.46 15.94
CA THR A 572 -9.13 15.18 17.30
C THR A 572 -8.34 15.89 18.41
N ALA A 573 -7.06 16.21 18.20
CA ALA A 573 -6.27 16.96 19.17
C ALA A 573 -6.57 18.47 19.18
N ALA A 574 -7.07 19.01 18.06
CA ALA A 574 -7.43 20.41 17.91
C ALA A 574 -8.67 20.78 18.75
N PRO A 575 -8.57 21.64 19.79
CA PRO A 575 -9.70 21.93 20.68
C PRO A 575 -10.89 22.60 19.99
N TRP A 576 -10.65 23.33 18.89
CA TRP A 576 -11.67 24.00 18.09
C TRP A 576 -12.50 23.03 17.21
N SER A 577 -12.04 21.78 17.01
CA SER A 577 -12.77 20.84 16.13
C SER A 577 -14.01 20.26 16.80
N ASN A 578 -13.89 19.96 18.09
CA ASN A 578 -14.85 19.17 18.85
C ASN A 578 -15.26 17.85 18.13
N VAL A 579 -14.32 17.22 17.42
CA VAL A 579 -14.55 15.98 16.62
C VAL A 579 -14.00 14.74 17.33
N ILE A 580 -14.75 13.63 17.26
CA ILE A 580 -14.24 12.26 17.40
C ILE A 580 -14.18 11.59 16.02
N ILE A 581 -13.14 10.80 15.75
CA ILE A 581 -13.09 9.94 14.55
C ILE A 581 -13.63 8.55 14.89
N VAL A 582 -14.40 7.98 13.98
CA VAL A 582 -14.84 6.58 14.05
C VAL A 582 -14.35 5.82 12.82
N LYS A 583 -13.78 4.63 13.02
CA LYS A 583 -13.43 3.68 11.96
C LYS A 583 -14.17 2.37 12.19
N VAL A 584 -14.72 1.80 11.13
CA VAL A 584 -15.54 0.58 11.17
C VAL A 584 -15.13 -0.35 10.03
N ASP A 585 -14.70 -1.55 10.38
CA ASP A 585 -14.47 -2.64 9.43
C ASP A 585 -15.78 -3.43 9.28
N GLY A 586 -16.49 -3.13 8.18
CA GLY A 586 -17.71 -3.82 7.73
C GLY A 586 -17.44 -5.20 7.14
N ARG A 587 -18.50 -5.92 6.76
CA ARG A 587 -18.38 -7.09 5.86
C ARG A 587 -17.59 -6.73 4.60
N GLY A 588 -16.89 -7.71 4.04
CA GLY A 588 -15.90 -7.49 2.97
C GLY A 588 -14.47 -7.36 3.47
N THR A 589 -14.25 -6.86 4.69
CA THR A 589 -12.90 -6.68 5.26
C THR A 589 -12.26 -8.01 5.74
N ALA A 590 -10.94 -8.01 5.90
CA ALA A 590 -10.11 -9.20 6.13
C ALA A 590 -10.13 -9.73 7.59
N PHE A 591 -9.45 -10.86 7.81
CA PHE A 591 -9.09 -11.41 9.12
C PHE A 591 -10.23 -11.91 10.01
N LYS A 592 -11.46 -11.97 9.50
CA LYS A 592 -12.63 -12.60 10.15
C LYS A 592 -13.16 -13.85 9.40
N GLY A 593 -12.42 -14.37 8.42
CA GLY A 593 -12.80 -15.55 7.63
C GLY A 593 -13.76 -15.24 6.48
N ARG A 594 -13.88 -16.19 5.53
CA ARG A 594 -14.69 -16.05 4.30
C ARG A 594 -16.14 -15.65 4.57
N LYS A 595 -16.78 -16.20 5.60
CA LYS A 595 -18.18 -15.87 5.96
C LYS A 595 -18.42 -14.38 6.22
N PHE A 596 -17.39 -13.63 6.63
CA PHE A 596 -17.45 -12.18 6.82
C PHE A 596 -16.96 -11.40 5.59
N ARG A 597 -16.06 -12.02 4.81
CA ARG A 597 -15.32 -11.40 3.70
C ARG A 597 -16.01 -11.53 2.34
N SER A 598 -16.54 -12.71 2.00
CA SER A 598 -17.20 -13.01 0.73
C SER A 598 -18.59 -12.39 0.49
N PRO A 599 -19.43 -12.01 1.49
CA PRO A 599 -20.81 -11.56 1.22
C PRO A 599 -20.95 -10.33 0.31
N VAL A 600 -19.90 -9.54 0.12
CA VAL A 600 -19.89 -8.37 -0.77
C VAL A 600 -19.76 -8.74 -2.25
N CYS A 601 -19.40 -9.99 -2.57
CA CYS A 601 -19.25 -10.44 -3.94
C CYS A 601 -20.58 -10.39 -4.71
N GLY A 602 -20.50 -9.98 -5.98
CA GLY A 602 -21.65 -9.67 -6.82
C GLY A 602 -22.36 -8.35 -6.48
N HIS A 603 -22.16 -7.80 -5.28
CA HIS A 603 -22.97 -6.72 -4.69
C HIS A 603 -22.11 -5.68 -3.92
N LEU A 604 -20.97 -5.26 -4.50
CA LEU A 604 -20.11 -4.25 -3.87
C LEU A 604 -20.90 -2.98 -3.53
N GLY A 605 -20.59 -2.38 -2.38
CA GLY A 605 -21.25 -1.19 -1.87
C GLY A 605 -22.63 -1.42 -1.25
N ARG A 606 -23.16 -2.66 -1.24
CA ARG A 606 -24.45 -2.98 -0.60
C ARG A 606 -24.29 -3.23 0.90
N TYR A 607 -23.61 -4.32 1.26
CA TYR A 607 -23.52 -4.77 2.64
C TYR A 607 -22.61 -3.88 3.48
N GLU A 608 -21.53 -3.37 2.88
CA GLU A 608 -20.61 -2.43 3.51
C GLU A 608 -21.33 -1.11 3.85
N ALA A 609 -22.16 -0.58 2.94
CA ALA A 609 -22.91 0.64 3.19
C ALA A 609 -23.97 0.44 4.29
N ILE A 610 -24.66 -0.70 4.31
CA ILE A 610 -25.57 -1.09 5.42
C ILE A 610 -24.82 -1.10 6.75
N ASP A 611 -23.62 -1.69 6.80
CA ASP A 611 -22.80 -1.78 8.00
C ASP A 611 -22.35 -0.39 8.50
N GLN A 612 -21.91 0.50 7.59
CA GLN A 612 -21.55 1.89 7.94
C GLN A 612 -22.77 2.71 8.39
N VAL A 613 -23.91 2.59 7.72
CA VAL A 613 -25.19 3.24 8.10
C VAL A 613 -25.62 2.81 9.50
N ASN A 614 -25.59 1.51 9.78
CA ASN A 614 -26.02 0.98 11.07
C ASN A 614 -25.03 1.32 12.20
N ALA A 615 -23.73 1.34 11.92
CA ALA A 615 -22.75 1.91 12.84
C ALA A 615 -23.04 3.41 13.10
N GLY A 616 -23.32 4.20 12.08
CA GLY A 616 -23.72 5.61 12.23
C GLY A 616 -24.96 5.79 13.12
N LYS A 617 -26.00 4.96 12.96
CA LYS A 617 -27.18 4.93 13.85
C LYS A 617 -26.78 4.62 15.31
N TYR A 618 -25.90 3.64 15.52
CA TYR A 618 -25.38 3.30 16.85
C TYR A 618 -24.65 4.50 17.50
N TRP A 619 -23.75 5.16 16.77
CA TRP A 619 -23.03 6.33 17.30
C TRP A 619 -23.95 7.51 17.60
N LYS A 620 -24.98 7.78 16.78
CA LYS A 620 -25.98 8.84 17.04
C LYS A 620 -26.73 8.67 18.37
N GLN A 621 -26.82 7.46 18.91
CA GLN A 621 -27.49 7.17 20.19
C GLN A 621 -26.57 7.36 21.41
N LEU A 622 -25.26 7.50 21.23
CA LEU A 622 -24.33 7.59 22.35
C LEU A 622 -24.46 8.93 23.10
N PRO A 623 -24.39 8.93 24.45
CA PRO A 623 -24.70 10.11 25.24
C PRO A 623 -23.75 11.28 24.98
N TYR A 624 -22.50 11.03 24.57
CA TYR A 624 -21.49 12.04 24.23
C TYR A 624 -21.49 12.48 22.76
N VAL A 625 -22.37 11.96 21.92
CA VAL A 625 -22.43 12.32 20.48
C VAL A 625 -23.49 13.39 20.23
N ASN A 626 -23.18 14.35 19.36
CA ASN A 626 -24.15 15.23 18.71
C ASN A 626 -24.78 14.48 17.52
N PRO A 627 -26.05 14.03 17.60
CA PRO A 627 -26.67 13.26 16.51
C PRO A 627 -26.84 14.09 15.22
N GLU A 628 -26.87 15.41 15.33
CA GLU A 628 -27.02 16.35 14.21
C GLU A 628 -25.70 16.72 13.53
N ASN A 629 -24.55 16.23 14.04
CA ASN A 629 -23.22 16.49 13.47
C ASN A 629 -22.45 15.18 13.27
N VAL A 630 -22.95 14.33 12.36
CA VAL A 630 -22.28 13.10 11.91
C VAL A 630 -21.99 13.19 10.42
N ALA A 631 -20.72 13.05 10.03
CA ALA A 631 -20.26 13.04 8.64
C ALA A 631 -19.42 11.79 8.35
N ILE A 632 -19.21 11.47 7.07
CA ILE A 632 -18.40 10.34 6.61
C ILE A 632 -17.41 10.80 5.52
N TRP A 633 -16.20 10.24 5.50
CA TRP A 633 -15.23 10.47 4.43
C TRP A 633 -14.30 9.29 4.16
N GLY A 634 -13.80 9.24 2.92
CA GLY A 634 -12.77 8.29 2.51
C GLY A 634 -12.13 8.63 1.15
N TRP A 635 -11.09 7.89 0.80
CA TRP A 635 -10.33 8.00 -0.44
C TRP A 635 -10.44 6.70 -1.25
N SER A 636 -10.46 6.75 -2.58
CA SER A 636 -10.50 5.57 -3.45
C SER A 636 -11.79 4.77 -3.19
N TYR A 637 -11.70 3.49 -2.83
CA TYR A 637 -12.84 2.71 -2.34
C TYR A 637 -13.56 3.38 -1.15
N GLY A 638 -12.85 4.12 -0.30
CA GLY A 638 -13.47 4.90 0.78
C GLY A 638 -14.32 6.07 0.28
N GLY A 639 -13.96 6.67 -0.87
CA GLY A 639 -14.76 7.69 -1.53
C GLY A 639 -15.99 7.08 -2.20
N TYR A 640 -15.82 5.92 -2.85
CA TYR A 640 -16.93 5.10 -3.34
C TYR A 640 -17.92 4.77 -2.20
N MET A 641 -17.41 4.25 -1.08
CA MET A 641 -18.19 3.91 0.10
C MET A 641 -18.94 5.12 0.70
N THR A 642 -18.28 6.28 0.75
CA THR A 642 -18.91 7.54 1.15
C THR A 642 -20.11 7.85 0.25
N GLY A 643 -19.95 7.72 -1.07
CA GLY A 643 -21.04 7.90 -2.04
C GLY A 643 -22.20 6.90 -1.87
N LYS A 644 -21.90 5.60 -1.77
CA LYS A 644 -22.90 4.53 -1.56
C LYS A 644 -23.65 4.67 -0.23
N VAL A 645 -22.96 5.12 0.83
CA VAL A 645 -23.60 5.41 2.12
C VAL A 645 -24.60 6.56 2.02
N LEU A 646 -24.25 7.66 1.32
CA LEU A 646 -25.20 8.75 1.08
C LEU A 646 -26.38 8.32 0.20
N GLU A 647 -26.12 7.54 -0.84
CA GLU A 647 -27.14 7.00 -1.76
C GLU A 647 -28.26 6.22 -1.05
N THR A 648 -27.98 5.59 0.10
CA THR A 648 -29.00 4.89 0.90
C THR A 648 -30.15 5.78 1.39
N ASP A 649 -29.99 7.11 1.36
CA ASP A 649 -30.92 8.14 1.86
C ASP A 649 -31.43 7.87 3.30
N THR A 650 -30.59 7.25 4.13
CA THR A 650 -30.94 6.95 5.53
C THR A 650 -30.80 8.17 6.46
N GLN A 651 -30.30 9.30 5.95
CA GLN A 651 -30.11 10.58 6.64
C GLN A 651 -29.33 10.47 7.98
N VAL A 652 -28.54 9.39 8.11
CA VAL A 652 -27.63 9.18 9.25
C VAL A 652 -26.49 10.19 9.21
N PHE A 653 -25.95 10.44 8.02
CA PHE A 653 -24.85 11.36 7.77
C PHE A 653 -25.36 12.64 7.11
N LYS A 654 -25.00 13.80 7.66
CA LYS A 654 -25.35 15.11 7.08
C LYS A 654 -24.41 15.55 5.96
N ALA A 655 -23.23 14.93 5.88
CA ALA A 655 -22.17 15.37 4.98
C ALA A 655 -21.24 14.23 4.54
N GLY A 656 -20.78 14.28 3.28
CA GLY A 656 -19.93 13.27 2.64
C GLY A 656 -18.63 13.83 2.02
N ILE A 657 -17.54 13.17 2.41
CA ILE A 657 -16.12 13.25 2.04
C ILE A 657 -15.56 12.32 0.95
N SER A 658 -15.66 12.60 -0.35
CA SER A 658 -15.12 11.68 -1.37
C SER A 658 -13.85 12.21 -2.06
N VAL A 659 -12.73 11.52 -1.85
CA VAL A 659 -11.46 11.76 -2.57
C VAL A 659 -11.19 10.62 -3.56
N ALA A 660 -10.94 10.96 -4.83
CA ALA A 660 -10.71 10.03 -5.95
C ALA A 660 -11.62 8.77 -5.92
N PRO A 661 -12.97 8.91 -5.85
CA PRO A 661 -13.86 7.77 -5.72
C PRO A 661 -14.00 6.99 -7.03
N VAL A 662 -14.05 5.66 -6.94
CA VAL A 662 -14.75 4.86 -7.96
C VAL A 662 -16.24 5.22 -7.89
N THR A 663 -16.92 5.31 -9.03
CA THR A 663 -18.35 5.68 -9.07
C THR A 663 -19.19 4.71 -9.89
N ASP A 664 -18.58 3.98 -10.82
CA ASP A 664 -19.17 2.89 -11.58
C ASP A 664 -18.09 1.85 -11.85
N TRP A 665 -18.33 0.60 -11.44
CA TRP A 665 -17.38 -0.50 -11.57
C TRP A 665 -17.05 -0.85 -13.03
N LYS A 666 -17.87 -0.46 -14.01
CA LYS A 666 -17.54 -0.56 -15.44
C LYS A 666 -16.40 0.38 -15.88
N LEU A 667 -15.97 1.32 -15.02
CA LEU A 667 -14.93 2.31 -15.30
C LEU A 667 -13.57 1.97 -14.68
N TYR A 668 -13.53 0.97 -13.81
CA TYR A 668 -12.35 0.50 -13.11
C TYR A 668 -11.80 -0.79 -13.77
N ASP A 669 -10.60 -1.24 -13.38
CA ASP A 669 -9.91 -2.31 -14.07
C ASP A 669 -10.61 -3.67 -13.90
N SER A 670 -10.42 -4.55 -14.87
CA SER A 670 -11.01 -5.89 -14.92
C SER A 670 -10.50 -6.83 -13.82
N VAL A 671 -9.22 -6.77 -13.47
CA VAL A 671 -8.59 -7.74 -12.56
C VAL A 671 -8.99 -7.49 -11.11
N TYR A 672 -9.12 -6.22 -10.69
CA TYR A 672 -9.75 -5.85 -9.44
C TYR A 672 -11.25 -6.12 -9.48
N THR A 673 -11.95 -5.58 -10.48
CA THR A 673 -13.41 -5.49 -10.42
C THR A 673 -14.06 -6.86 -10.54
N GLU A 674 -13.62 -7.68 -11.51
CA GLU A 674 -14.26 -8.95 -11.81
C GLU A 674 -13.95 -10.04 -10.80
N ARG A 675 -12.85 -9.89 -10.03
CA ARG A 675 -12.54 -10.67 -8.82
C ARG A 675 -13.68 -10.61 -7.79
N TYR A 676 -14.36 -9.46 -7.70
CA TYR A 676 -15.44 -9.25 -6.72
C TYR A 676 -16.83 -9.22 -7.35
N MET A 677 -16.96 -8.79 -8.61
CA MET A 677 -18.24 -8.55 -9.27
C MET A 677 -18.58 -9.55 -10.39
N SER A 678 -17.67 -10.48 -10.73
CA SER A 678 -17.70 -11.22 -12.02
C SER A 678 -17.66 -10.27 -13.23
N THR A 679 -17.82 -10.79 -14.46
CA THR A 679 -17.89 -9.91 -15.65
C THR A 679 -19.20 -9.10 -15.65
N PRO A 680 -19.25 -7.90 -16.25
CA PRO A 680 -20.50 -7.15 -16.40
C PRO A 680 -21.50 -7.80 -17.36
N GLN A 681 -21.06 -8.80 -18.14
CA GLN A 681 -21.92 -9.65 -18.97
C GLN A 681 -22.63 -10.73 -18.13
N ASP A 682 -21.95 -11.31 -17.14
CA ASP A 682 -22.48 -12.36 -16.26
C ASP A 682 -23.25 -11.80 -15.06
N ASN A 683 -22.91 -10.59 -14.60
CA ASN A 683 -23.55 -9.91 -13.46
C ASN A 683 -24.08 -8.50 -13.81
N PRO A 684 -24.94 -8.33 -14.83
CA PRO A 684 -25.39 -7.01 -15.26
C PRO A 684 -26.17 -6.24 -14.18
N GLU A 685 -26.94 -6.96 -13.34
CA GLU A 685 -27.72 -6.38 -12.24
C GLU A 685 -26.83 -5.92 -11.09
N GLY A 686 -25.83 -6.71 -10.68
CA GLY A 686 -24.90 -6.33 -9.62
C GLY A 686 -24.05 -5.12 -9.99
N TYR A 687 -23.58 -4.99 -11.24
CA TYR A 687 -22.88 -3.77 -11.68
C TYR A 687 -23.78 -2.53 -11.67
N GLU A 688 -25.10 -2.68 -11.84
CA GLU A 688 -26.04 -1.58 -11.74
C GLU A 688 -26.36 -1.23 -10.29
N GLU A 689 -26.57 -2.23 -9.42
CA GLU A 689 -26.72 -2.05 -7.97
C GLU A 689 -25.47 -1.41 -7.35
N ALA A 690 -24.27 -1.80 -7.80
CA ALA A 690 -23.01 -1.36 -7.22
C ALA A 690 -22.55 0.03 -7.70
N GLY A 691 -23.07 0.55 -8.82
CA GLY A 691 -22.80 1.94 -9.23
C GLY A 691 -23.39 2.97 -8.26
N ILE A 692 -22.92 4.21 -8.30
CA ILE A 692 -23.59 5.35 -7.63
C ILE A 692 -24.58 5.95 -8.65
N ARG A 693 -25.86 5.63 -8.48
CA ARG A 693 -26.96 5.90 -9.42
C ARG A 693 -28.06 6.78 -8.83
N ASN A 694 -28.44 6.57 -7.57
CA ASN A 694 -29.54 7.28 -6.94
C ASN A 694 -29.06 8.56 -6.23
N MET A 695 -29.37 9.70 -6.83
CA MET A 695 -28.96 11.01 -6.31
C MET A 695 -29.85 11.54 -5.17
N THR A 696 -30.95 10.87 -4.79
CA THR A 696 -31.91 11.37 -3.77
C THR A 696 -31.22 11.72 -2.44
N GLY A 697 -30.38 10.83 -1.91
CA GLY A 697 -29.68 11.08 -0.64
C GLY A 697 -28.70 12.28 -0.69
N PHE A 698 -28.21 12.64 -1.87
CA PHE A 698 -27.35 13.82 -2.05
C PHE A 698 -28.14 15.15 -2.02
N HIS A 699 -29.47 15.13 -2.04
CA HIS A 699 -30.27 16.31 -1.70
C HIS A 699 -30.34 16.55 -0.18
N HIS A 700 -30.19 15.49 0.63
CA HIS A 700 -30.30 15.53 2.09
C HIS A 700 -28.95 15.61 2.82
N ALA A 701 -27.84 15.46 2.11
CA ALA A 701 -26.48 15.61 2.63
C ALA A 701 -25.67 16.64 1.83
N ASP A 702 -24.78 17.37 2.51
CA ASP A 702 -23.78 18.20 1.86
C ASP A 702 -22.62 17.34 1.34
N TYR A 703 -22.15 17.56 0.12
CA TYR A 703 -21.11 16.71 -0.49
C TYR A 703 -19.85 17.49 -0.89
N LEU A 704 -18.67 16.91 -0.68
CA LEU A 704 -17.41 17.40 -1.23
C LEU A 704 -16.76 16.26 -2.03
N LEU A 705 -16.48 16.55 -3.29
CA LEU A 705 -15.80 15.67 -4.23
C LEU A 705 -14.44 16.26 -4.59
N VAL A 706 -13.39 15.45 -4.51
CA VAL A 706 -12.01 15.85 -4.78
C VAL A 706 -11.34 14.79 -5.64
N HIS A 707 -10.55 15.17 -6.66
CA HIS A 707 -9.91 14.19 -7.55
C HIS A 707 -8.70 14.78 -8.29
N GLY A 708 -7.63 14.03 -8.49
CA GLY A 708 -6.56 14.37 -9.42
C GLY A 708 -6.99 14.23 -10.89
N THR A 709 -6.58 15.13 -11.78
CA THR A 709 -6.96 15.02 -13.22
C THR A 709 -6.06 14.06 -14.02
N GLY A 710 -4.94 13.63 -13.44
CA GLY A 710 -3.99 12.67 -14.01
C GLY A 710 -3.97 11.35 -13.24
N ASP A 711 -5.09 10.98 -12.61
CA ASP A 711 -5.26 9.75 -11.84
C ASP A 711 -5.26 8.53 -12.78
N ASP A 712 -4.15 7.78 -12.76
CA ASP A 712 -3.92 6.59 -13.58
C ASP A 712 -4.55 5.31 -13.02
N ASN A 713 -5.13 5.37 -11.82
CA ASN A 713 -5.72 4.23 -11.14
C ASN A 713 -7.24 4.32 -11.08
N VAL A 714 -7.78 5.28 -10.32
CA VAL A 714 -9.20 5.60 -10.35
C VAL A 714 -9.36 6.74 -11.33
N HIS A 715 -9.56 6.46 -12.61
CA HIS A 715 -9.61 7.51 -13.62
C HIS A 715 -10.58 8.66 -13.28
N PHE A 716 -10.14 9.90 -13.52
CA PHE A 716 -10.90 11.15 -13.30
C PHE A 716 -12.32 11.13 -13.92
N GLN A 717 -12.51 10.32 -14.96
CA GLN A 717 -13.82 9.98 -15.54
C GLN A 717 -14.88 9.60 -14.49
N ASN A 718 -14.52 8.89 -13.43
CA ASN A 718 -15.44 8.52 -12.34
C ASN A 718 -16.08 9.77 -11.72
N SER A 719 -15.26 10.75 -11.31
CA SER A 719 -15.77 11.99 -10.74
C SER A 719 -16.59 12.81 -11.74
N LEU A 720 -16.21 12.86 -13.02
CA LEU A 720 -16.98 13.59 -14.02
C LEU A 720 -18.37 12.96 -14.25
N ASN A 721 -18.46 11.63 -14.32
CA ASN A 721 -19.75 10.93 -14.44
C ASN A 721 -20.65 11.17 -13.23
N LEU A 722 -20.09 11.21 -12.00
CA LEU A 722 -20.88 11.54 -10.81
C LEU A 722 -21.32 13.02 -10.80
N VAL A 723 -20.46 13.95 -11.24
CA VAL A 723 -20.82 15.38 -11.35
C VAL A 723 -21.94 15.60 -12.36
N ASP A 724 -21.95 14.88 -13.48
CA ASP A 724 -23.03 14.93 -14.45
C ASP A 724 -24.35 14.38 -13.87
N ALA A 725 -24.31 13.23 -13.20
CA ALA A 725 -25.48 12.66 -12.52
C ALA A 725 -26.07 13.59 -11.44
N LEU A 726 -25.23 14.21 -10.60
CA LEU A 726 -25.63 15.23 -9.62
C LEU A 726 -26.26 16.45 -10.30
N THR A 727 -25.71 16.88 -11.44
CA THR A 727 -26.22 18.02 -12.23
C THR A 727 -27.58 17.70 -12.84
N MET A 728 -27.75 16.54 -13.47
CA MET A 728 -29.03 16.07 -14.03
C MET A 728 -30.12 15.94 -12.96
N ALA A 729 -29.76 15.46 -11.76
CA ALA A 729 -30.66 15.38 -10.61
C ALA A 729 -30.96 16.73 -9.94
N LYS A 730 -30.28 17.82 -10.34
CA LYS A 730 -30.38 19.16 -9.72
C LYS A 730 -29.95 19.17 -8.25
N VAL A 731 -28.95 18.36 -7.90
CA VAL A 731 -28.29 18.44 -6.60
C VAL A 731 -27.37 19.66 -6.61
N HIS A 732 -27.70 20.68 -5.81
CA HIS A 732 -26.88 21.90 -5.68
C HIS A 732 -26.02 21.93 -4.41
N ARG A 733 -26.10 20.91 -3.56
CA ARG A 733 -25.44 20.85 -2.24
C ARG A 733 -24.03 20.24 -2.27
N TYR A 734 -23.37 20.20 -3.43
CA TYR A 734 -22.03 19.65 -3.58
C TYR A 734 -20.98 20.71 -3.92
N ARG A 735 -19.71 20.39 -3.61
CA ARG A 735 -18.52 21.08 -4.10
C ARG A 735 -17.65 20.09 -4.84
N PHE A 736 -17.00 20.52 -5.93
CA PHE A 736 -16.03 19.72 -6.66
C PHE A 736 -14.72 20.48 -6.80
N GLN A 737 -13.60 19.84 -6.44
CA GLN A 737 -12.26 20.39 -6.65
C GLN A 737 -11.37 19.39 -7.40
N PRO A 738 -11.09 19.61 -8.69
CA PRO A 738 -10.03 18.90 -9.40
C PRO A 738 -8.65 19.39 -8.94
N PHE A 739 -7.66 18.50 -8.94
CA PHE A 739 -6.25 18.79 -8.74
C PHE A 739 -5.46 18.46 -10.00
N THR A 740 -5.02 19.50 -10.69
CA THR A 740 -4.44 19.41 -12.04
C THR A 740 -3.22 18.49 -12.10
N ASP A 741 -3.19 17.62 -13.11
CA ASP A 741 -2.19 16.58 -13.45
C ASP A 741 -1.75 15.68 -12.29
N SER A 742 -2.53 15.66 -11.21
CA SER A 742 -2.21 14.89 -10.02
C SER A 742 -2.64 13.43 -10.20
N ASP A 743 -1.75 12.51 -9.83
CA ASP A 743 -2.02 11.05 -9.78
C ASP A 743 -2.92 10.68 -8.59
N HIS A 744 -3.19 9.38 -8.40
CA HIS A 744 -4.06 8.86 -7.33
C HIS A 744 -3.62 9.25 -5.90
N SER A 745 -2.35 9.61 -5.69
CA SER A 745 -1.83 10.07 -4.39
C SER A 745 -2.02 11.57 -4.16
N ILE A 746 -2.33 12.32 -5.23
CA ILE A 746 -2.61 13.76 -5.23
C ILE A 746 -1.54 14.55 -4.43
N ASN A 747 -0.29 14.41 -4.85
CA ASN A 747 0.89 14.90 -4.12
C ASN A 747 1.76 15.95 -4.84
N ILE A 748 1.52 16.22 -6.13
CA ILE A 748 2.28 17.24 -6.87
C ILE A 748 1.80 18.65 -6.51
N ARG A 749 2.67 19.65 -6.65
CA ARG A 749 2.32 21.09 -6.52
C ARG A 749 1.55 21.43 -5.22
N ASN A 750 1.95 20.82 -4.10
CA ASN A 750 1.33 20.96 -2.76
C ASN A 750 -0.15 20.53 -2.68
N ALA A 751 -0.64 19.73 -3.64
CA ALA A 751 -2.03 19.32 -3.71
C ALA A 751 -2.52 18.60 -2.42
N THR A 752 -1.67 17.80 -1.79
CA THR A 752 -2.01 17.08 -0.54
C THR A 752 -2.44 18.02 0.59
N GLU A 753 -1.69 19.11 0.83
CA GLU A 753 -2.06 20.12 1.84
C GLU A 753 -3.40 20.78 1.49
N GLY A 754 -3.60 21.08 0.20
CA GLY A 754 -4.86 21.61 -0.32
C GLY A 754 -6.07 20.69 -0.10
N ILE A 755 -5.92 19.36 -0.25
CA ILE A 755 -7.00 18.40 0.03
C ILE A 755 -7.42 18.46 1.49
N TYR A 756 -6.46 18.32 2.41
CA TYR A 756 -6.75 18.31 3.84
C TYR A 756 -7.30 19.66 4.31
N PHE A 757 -6.84 20.78 3.75
CA PHE A 757 -7.41 22.09 4.02
C PHE A 757 -8.89 22.15 3.62
N ARG A 758 -9.23 21.63 2.43
CA ARG A 758 -10.61 21.60 1.94
C ARG A 758 -11.52 20.68 2.74
N ILE A 759 -11.00 19.53 3.20
CA ILE A 759 -11.71 18.65 4.15
C ILE A 759 -12.02 19.41 5.46
N VAL A 760 -11.02 20.06 6.06
CA VAL A 760 -11.21 20.83 7.31
C VAL A 760 -12.18 21.99 7.11
N SER A 761 -12.02 22.79 6.05
CA SER A 761 -12.91 23.91 5.72
C SER A 761 -14.36 23.47 5.57
N PHE A 762 -14.59 22.40 4.78
CA PHE A 762 -15.92 21.87 4.57
C PHE A 762 -16.54 21.34 5.88
N LEU A 763 -15.80 20.59 6.70
CA LEU A 763 -16.28 20.14 8.01
C LEU A 763 -16.54 21.32 8.98
N ALA A 764 -15.69 22.35 8.95
CA ALA A 764 -15.85 23.53 9.78
C ALA A 764 -17.15 24.29 9.48
N GLU A 765 -17.50 24.41 8.21
CA GLU A 765 -18.78 24.94 7.75
C GLU A 765 -19.95 24.02 8.14
N ARG A 766 -19.88 22.72 7.82
CA ARG A 766 -21.01 21.80 8.00
C ARG A 766 -21.33 21.54 9.47
N PHE A 767 -20.33 21.48 10.34
CA PHE A 767 -20.52 21.35 11.79
C PHE A 767 -20.67 22.68 12.52
N GLN A 768 -20.61 23.82 11.81
CA GLN A 768 -20.72 25.18 12.37
C GLN A 768 -19.69 25.44 13.48
N LEU A 769 -18.44 25.05 13.25
CA LEU A 769 -17.35 25.16 14.26
C LEU A 769 -17.00 26.62 14.59
N PHE A 770 -17.31 27.55 13.68
CA PHE A 770 -17.10 28.99 13.83
C PHE A 770 -18.40 29.74 13.49
N PRO A 771 -19.44 29.69 14.35
CA PRO A 771 -20.82 30.04 13.99
C PRO A 771 -21.01 31.53 13.63
N ASP A 772 -20.20 32.43 14.20
CA ASP A 772 -20.35 33.88 14.04
C ASP A 772 -19.54 34.49 12.88
N THR A 773 -18.99 33.67 11.95
CA THR A 773 -18.08 34.17 10.91
C THR A 773 -18.62 34.03 9.47
N PRO A 774 -18.66 35.13 8.68
CA PRO A 774 -19.05 35.09 7.26
C PRO A 774 -17.99 34.52 6.30
N ASN A 775 -16.73 34.34 6.73
CA ASN A 775 -15.66 33.75 5.90
C ASN A 775 -14.99 32.57 6.65
N ILE A 776 -15.51 31.36 6.40
CA ILE A 776 -15.06 30.13 7.07
C ILE A 776 -13.61 29.77 6.72
N ASP A 777 -13.19 29.95 5.46
CA ASP A 777 -11.82 29.65 5.00
C ASP A 777 -10.80 30.47 5.78
N LEU A 778 -11.04 31.76 6.01
CA LEU A 778 -10.14 32.64 6.78
C LEU A 778 -10.00 32.22 8.25
N GLN A 779 -11.06 31.73 8.89
CA GLN A 779 -10.97 31.23 10.27
C GLN A 779 -10.28 29.87 10.34
N VAL A 780 -10.46 29.04 9.31
CA VAL A 780 -9.74 27.77 9.19
C VAL A 780 -8.25 28.03 8.97
N GLU A 781 -7.85 28.95 8.08
CA GLU A 781 -6.47 29.41 7.97
C GLU A 781 -5.91 29.88 9.31
N ARG A 782 -6.64 30.74 10.04
CA ARG A 782 -6.23 31.18 11.38
C ARG A 782 -6.10 30.00 12.37
N ALA A 783 -7.04 29.07 12.38
CA ALA A 783 -7.03 27.91 13.28
C ALA A 783 -5.93 26.88 12.96
N LEU A 784 -5.51 26.79 11.69
CA LEU A 784 -4.44 25.91 11.21
C LEU A 784 -3.04 26.54 11.35
N TYR A 785 -2.91 27.87 11.23
CA TYR A 785 -1.62 28.57 11.18
C TYR A 785 -1.37 29.57 12.33
N ALA A 786 -2.27 29.68 13.32
CA ALA A 786 -2.04 30.48 14.53
C ALA A 786 -0.72 30.07 15.22
N GLY A 787 0.09 31.07 15.57
CA GLY A 787 1.43 30.87 16.17
C GLY A 787 2.61 31.01 15.18
N LYS A 788 2.36 31.37 13.91
CA LYS A 788 3.41 31.76 12.94
C LYS A 788 3.56 33.28 12.74
N SER A 789 2.81 34.11 13.49
CA SER A 789 2.80 35.58 13.43
C SER A 789 3.60 36.20 14.59
#